data_AF-A0A4Y9QQJ2-F1
#
_entry.id   AF-A0A4Y9QQJ2-F1
#
_cell.length_a   1.000
_cell.length_b   1.000
_cell.length_c   1.000
_cell.angle_alpha   90.00
_cell.angle_beta   90.00
_cell.angle_gamma   90.00
#
_symmetry.space_group_name_H-M   'P 1'
#
loop_
_entity.id
_entity.type
_entity.pdbx_description
1 polymer ?
#
loop_
_entity_poly.entity_id
_entity_poly.type
_entity_poly.pdbx_seq_one_letter_code
_entity_poly.pdbx_strand_id
1 'polypeptide(L)'
;MAANSSAPYSTSVQGAIDWANAVARVRANAGPAGGSPETNARDLFVGALLAHADANGEVQVILDHFGLTARDVVGEDYARLSPSTLAAVLPYVSVGAAPSDEIEINEIFEMAGMLSPRGPIQLLHLLGGMLSAPTQLAVALDHAFETIGEDQRAISVSYNDWLSGAPQQKEVAGESLRTWLREHNPRSPVGIAGFATDDVAGPVVEQQDLVGISPESNALAYLVAARDLVPPLAIGLFGDWGSGKSFLMRDVQRRIDRLVELSRDQPQNESAVWKNIEHISFNAWEYVQGDLWAALLEKVFRTLDTRVVEASLVSERKAPIRVELERQEAILVVARLQEDTLSGLVHTLEGKAQKAKNELEERETEAKQNAASPDEAVRVVKEALAEQWEESRIEGLDPELEDLADALADAWDELRSGPALFSPYWRRWTHVALISAVLLIVPLGTWALQTFTEIPEVNALLATVAVSIPALAGWLRSATKWISKQRRHIEDAQSKIETMRQKPVDDAEEALADAQARLAIAKADLEKQKANVSAEQGRAMDLASQLNAITPGKVFVEFAGERSTDYRSKLGLLGAVREDLRQLEREIVSNNTAAIDSAMGYDASVPNRIVLYIDDLDRCPPAKVVQVLEAVHLLLAFPLFVVFVAVDSRWLSSALIEELHALRTLSQGKADTPTARDYIEKIFQLPFWVQPLSGEERGAIVSGLLSPAIRSAGEGTAPGGGVLRLDDVRTSAIDRMIGQSGSGLRVETSSLTLSPEEVEFAAHLGPLLGDTPRRVKRFVNTLQFLLSVRPPLGEVGAHAPRQALALFAAINDGLPNVARHVFRPENVTRALGDILSDPEIPADERVRLNDWLAVPGHSVWSDVAAVEIGERAEMVQRLGFLRPLI
;
A
#
# COMPACT_ATOMS: atom_id res chain seq x y z
N MET A 1 -31.37 -56.23 -12.31
CA MET A 1 -31.00 -57.54 -11.72
C MET A 1 -30.96 -58.60 -12.81
N ALA A 2 -29.76 -58.90 -13.30
CA ALA A 2 -29.28 -60.23 -13.71
C ALA A 2 -27.75 -60.14 -13.62
N ALA A 3 -27.14 -61.00 -12.80
CA ALA A 3 -25.72 -60.95 -12.44
C ALA A 3 -24.95 -62.11 -13.07
N ASN A 4 -23.63 -61.89 -13.21
CA ASN A 4 -22.52 -62.83 -13.43
C ASN A 4 -22.19 -63.27 -14.87
N SER A 5 -21.22 -62.60 -15.49
CA SER A 5 -19.79 -63.04 -15.48
C SER A 5 -18.91 -62.02 -16.24
N SER A 6 -17.84 -61.56 -15.58
CA SER A 6 -16.62 -60.91 -16.12
C SER A 6 -16.72 -60.09 -17.42
N ALA A 7 -17.46 -58.97 -17.44
CA ALA A 7 -17.20 -57.95 -18.46
C ALA A 7 -15.87 -57.25 -18.12
N PRO A 8 -14.90 -57.15 -19.04
CA PRO A 8 -13.61 -56.50 -18.77
C PRO A 8 -13.71 -54.99 -18.53
N TYR A 9 -14.91 -54.40 -18.65
CA TYR A 9 -15.15 -52.97 -18.56
C TYR A 9 -16.46 -52.63 -17.81
N SER A 10 -16.54 -51.40 -17.32
CA SER A 10 -17.63 -50.87 -16.47
C SER A 10 -18.95 -50.67 -17.23
N THR A 11 -20.06 -50.51 -16.49
CA THR A 11 -21.38 -50.20 -17.07
C THR A 11 -21.39 -48.90 -17.88
N SER A 12 -20.55 -47.94 -17.53
CA SER A 12 -20.43 -46.67 -18.25
C SER A 12 -19.68 -46.83 -19.57
N VAL A 13 -18.67 -47.70 -19.61
CA VAL A 13 -17.97 -48.07 -20.84
C VAL A 13 -18.87 -48.91 -21.75
N GLN A 14 -19.68 -49.82 -21.18
CA GLN A 14 -20.71 -50.52 -21.96
C GLN A 14 -21.72 -49.52 -22.55
N GLY A 15 -22.14 -48.51 -21.77
CA GLY A 15 -22.98 -47.42 -22.28
C GLY A 15 -22.32 -46.63 -23.41
N ALA A 16 -21.00 -46.41 -23.35
CA ALA A 16 -20.26 -45.74 -24.42
C ALA A 16 -20.24 -46.55 -25.71
N ILE A 17 -20.05 -47.88 -25.62
CA ILE A 17 -20.11 -48.80 -26.76
C ILE A 17 -21.53 -48.81 -27.36
N ASP A 18 -22.55 -48.90 -26.51
CA ASP A 18 -23.95 -48.93 -26.97
C ASP A 18 -24.32 -47.61 -27.69
N TRP A 19 -23.88 -46.46 -27.17
CA TRP A 19 -24.06 -45.17 -27.83
C TRP A 19 -23.25 -45.04 -29.12
N ALA A 20 -22.01 -45.54 -29.16
CA ALA A 20 -21.18 -45.54 -30.36
C ALA A 20 -21.85 -46.34 -31.49
N ASN A 21 -22.41 -47.50 -31.17
CA ASN A 21 -23.18 -48.33 -32.11
C ASN A 21 -24.46 -47.63 -32.60
N ALA A 22 -25.13 -46.86 -31.73
CA ALA A 22 -26.28 -46.04 -32.12
C ALA A 22 -25.85 -44.93 -33.11
N VAL A 23 -24.75 -44.25 -32.82
CA VAL A 23 -24.19 -43.16 -33.64
C VAL A 23 -23.72 -43.68 -35.00
N ALA A 24 -23.05 -44.83 -35.06
CA ALA A 24 -22.65 -45.49 -36.30
C ALA A 24 -23.85 -45.82 -37.21
N ARG A 25 -24.99 -46.23 -36.62
CA ARG A 25 -26.25 -46.44 -37.36
C ARG A 25 -26.83 -45.17 -37.94
N VAL A 26 -26.78 -44.05 -37.21
CA VAL A 26 -27.18 -42.74 -37.76
C VAL A 26 -26.25 -42.31 -38.88
N ARG A 27 -24.93 -42.47 -38.71
CA ARG A 27 -23.92 -42.15 -39.72
C ARG A 27 -24.11 -42.95 -41.01
N ALA A 28 -24.42 -44.25 -40.92
CA ALA A 28 -24.65 -45.11 -42.07
C ALA A 28 -26.06 -45.00 -42.68
N ASN A 29 -26.96 -44.20 -42.07
CA ASN A 29 -28.38 -44.12 -42.43
C ASN A 29 -29.06 -45.51 -42.54
N ALA A 30 -28.69 -46.43 -41.64
CA ALA A 30 -29.10 -47.83 -41.69
C ALA A 30 -30.50 -48.01 -41.06
N GLY A 31 -31.48 -48.42 -41.87
CA GLY A 31 -32.84 -48.71 -41.41
C GLY A 31 -32.99 -50.05 -40.65
N PRO A 32 -34.23 -50.42 -40.26
CA PRO A 32 -34.52 -51.59 -39.43
C PRO A 32 -34.04 -52.95 -39.99
N ALA A 33 -33.87 -53.03 -41.32
CA ALA A 33 -33.49 -54.25 -42.05
C ALA A 33 -32.00 -54.28 -42.46
N GLY A 34 -31.21 -53.24 -42.13
CA GLY A 34 -29.78 -53.17 -42.42
C GLY A 34 -28.94 -53.85 -41.33
N GLY A 35 -27.84 -54.50 -41.73
CA GLY A 35 -26.84 -55.04 -40.80
C GLY A 35 -26.28 -53.98 -39.86
N SER A 36 -25.65 -54.39 -38.75
CA SER A 36 -24.96 -53.46 -37.85
C SER A 36 -23.78 -52.82 -38.60
N PRO A 37 -23.79 -51.50 -38.82
CA PRO A 37 -22.65 -50.82 -39.44
C PRO A 37 -21.45 -50.86 -38.50
N GLU A 38 -20.26 -50.82 -39.09
CA GLU A 38 -19.01 -50.82 -38.34
C GLU A 38 -18.83 -49.48 -37.60
N THR A 39 -18.60 -49.58 -36.30
CA THR A 39 -18.40 -48.45 -35.38
C THR A 39 -16.93 -48.08 -35.36
N ASN A 40 -16.61 -46.80 -35.62
CA ASN A 40 -15.23 -46.30 -35.64
C ASN A 40 -14.81 -45.54 -34.38
N ALA A 41 -13.53 -45.15 -34.31
CA ALA A 41 -12.99 -44.42 -33.14
C ALA A 41 -13.69 -43.08 -32.87
N ARG A 42 -14.13 -42.34 -33.91
CA ARG A 42 -14.91 -41.10 -33.74
C ARG A 42 -16.31 -41.37 -33.19
N ASP A 43 -16.96 -42.44 -33.65
CA ASP A 43 -18.25 -42.92 -33.10
C ASP A 43 -18.09 -43.30 -31.62
N LEU A 44 -16.96 -43.92 -31.25
CA LEU A 44 -16.62 -44.28 -29.87
C LEU A 44 -16.37 -43.06 -28.96
N PHE A 45 -15.71 -42.02 -29.47
CA PHE A 45 -15.51 -40.75 -28.77
C PHE A 45 -16.84 -40.07 -28.44
N VAL A 46 -17.73 -39.96 -29.44
CA VAL A 46 -19.09 -39.43 -29.24
C VAL A 46 -19.91 -40.33 -28.31
N GLY A 47 -19.74 -41.65 -28.43
CA GLY A 47 -20.36 -42.62 -27.53
C GLY A 47 -19.95 -42.43 -26.07
N ALA A 48 -18.66 -42.22 -25.80
CA ALA A 48 -18.14 -41.92 -24.47
C ALA A 48 -18.68 -40.60 -23.90
N LEU A 49 -18.79 -39.57 -24.74
CA LEU A 49 -19.41 -38.30 -24.38
C LEU A 49 -20.90 -38.46 -24.01
N LEU A 50 -21.66 -39.27 -24.76
CA LEU A 50 -23.08 -39.53 -24.49
C LEU A 50 -23.32 -40.44 -23.29
N ALA A 51 -22.40 -41.37 -23.01
CA ALA A 51 -22.49 -42.27 -21.86
C ALA A 51 -22.33 -41.54 -20.51
N HIS A 52 -21.66 -40.38 -20.51
CA HIS A 52 -21.51 -39.52 -19.35
C HIS A 52 -21.66 -38.05 -19.75
N ALA A 53 -22.85 -37.71 -20.24
CA ALA A 53 -23.18 -36.37 -20.76
C ALA A 53 -23.34 -35.28 -19.68
N ASP A 54 -23.04 -35.58 -18.41
CA ASP A 54 -23.11 -34.58 -17.36
C ASP A 54 -21.86 -33.68 -17.40
N ALA A 55 -21.91 -32.55 -16.67
CA ALA A 55 -20.77 -31.64 -16.63
C ALA A 55 -19.49 -32.31 -16.10
N ASN A 56 -19.63 -33.34 -15.26
CA ASN A 56 -18.55 -34.09 -14.63
C ASN A 56 -18.06 -35.27 -15.49
N GLY A 57 -18.60 -35.44 -16.70
CA GLY A 57 -18.19 -36.46 -17.65
C GLY A 57 -16.72 -36.30 -17.99
N GLU A 58 -15.98 -37.41 -18.04
CA GLU A 58 -14.53 -37.41 -18.23
C GLU A 58 -14.13 -36.70 -19.53
N VAL A 59 -14.85 -37.01 -20.62
CA VAL A 59 -14.64 -36.37 -21.94
C VAL A 59 -15.04 -34.90 -21.91
N GLN A 60 -16.17 -34.57 -21.25
CA GLN A 60 -16.67 -33.20 -21.14
C GLN A 60 -15.71 -32.32 -20.32
N VAL A 61 -15.12 -32.86 -19.26
CA VAL A 61 -14.16 -32.17 -18.39
C VAL A 61 -12.90 -31.77 -19.16
N ILE A 62 -12.34 -32.66 -19.98
CA ILE A 62 -11.17 -32.32 -20.82
C ILE A 62 -11.54 -31.25 -21.83
N LEU A 63 -12.65 -31.43 -22.57
CA LEU A 63 -13.11 -30.46 -23.56
C LEU A 63 -13.38 -29.09 -22.93
N ASP A 64 -14.07 -29.03 -21.79
CA ASP A 64 -14.38 -27.78 -21.08
C ASP A 64 -13.11 -27.09 -20.55
N HIS A 65 -12.16 -27.86 -20.02
CA HIS A 65 -10.91 -27.31 -19.48
C HIS A 65 -10.06 -26.66 -20.57
N PHE A 66 -9.99 -27.26 -21.75
CA PHE A 66 -9.25 -26.72 -22.89
C PHE A 66 -10.09 -25.81 -23.80
N GLY A 67 -11.39 -25.69 -23.52
CA GLY A 67 -12.30 -24.83 -24.29
C GLY A 67 -12.65 -25.37 -25.68
N LEU A 68 -12.44 -26.67 -25.91
CA LEU A 68 -12.75 -27.39 -27.14
C LEU A 68 -14.21 -27.87 -27.15
N THR A 69 -14.75 -28.09 -28.34
CA THR A 69 -16.04 -28.75 -28.57
C THR A 69 -15.83 -30.13 -29.18
N ALA A 70 -16.84 -31.01 -29.09
CA ALA A 70 -16.78 -32.31 -29.73
C ALA A 70 -16.58 -32.21 -31.26
N ARG A 71 -17.06 -31.11 -31.88
CA ARG A 71 -16.92 -30.84 -33.32
C ARG A 71 -15.49 -30.54 -33.73
N ASP A 72 -14.75 -29.83 -32.88
CA ASP A 72 -13.33 -29.57 -33.10
C ASP A 72 -12.52 -30.87 -33.17
N VAL A 73 -13.02 -31.95 -32.55
CA VAL A 73 -12.38 -33.28 -32.55
C VAL A 73 -12.90 -34.19 -33.67
N VAL A 74 -14.21 -34.27 -33.92
CA VAL A 74 -14.74 -35.25 -34.91
C VAL A 74 -14.78 -34.73 -36.35
N GLY A 75 -14.63 -33.41 -36.54
CA GLY A 75 -14.66 -32.75 -37.84
C GLY A 75 -16.06 -32.28 -38.28
N GLU A 76 -16.10 -31.30 -39.19
CA GLU A 76 -17.33 -30.76 -39.81
C GLU A 76 -18.02 -31.78 -40.73
N ASP A 77 -17.26 -32.71 -41.30
CA ASP A 77 -17.72 -33.80 -42.17
C ASP A 77 -18.51 -34.89 -41.40
N TYR A 78 -18.45 -34.89 -40.07
CA TYR A 78 -19.13 -35.86 -39.24
C TYR A 78 -20.67 -35.70 -39.24
N ALA A 79 -21.39 -36.83 -39.29
CA ALA A 79 -22.84 -36.85 -39.41
C ALA A 79 -23.54 -36.02 -38.32
N ARG A 80 -24.54 -35.23 -38.72
CA ARG A 80 -25.36 -34.45 -37.78
C ARG A 80 -26.26 -35.40 -37.01
N LEU A 81 -26.04 -35.49 -35.71
CA LEU A 81 -26.95 -36.19 -34.81
C LEU A 81 -28.10 -35.24 -34.47
N SER A 82 -29.28 -35.78 -34.22
CA SER A 82 -30.38 -35.10 -33.53
C SER A 82 -31.01 -36.07 -32.53
N PRO A 83 -31.68 -35.57 -31.48
CA PRO A 83 -32.44 -36.44 -30.57
C PRO A 83 -33.45 -37.32 -31.32
N SER A 84 -34.06 -36.80 -32.39
CA SER A 84 -34.99 -37.55 -33.23
C SER A 84 -34.33 -38.63 -34.08
N THR A 85 -33.13 -38.39 -34.62
CA THR A 85 -32.40 -39.41 -35.41
C THR A 85 -31.84 -40.51 -34.50
N LEU A 86 -31.36 -40.17 -33.31
CA LEU A 86 -30.89 -41.15 -32.33
C LEU A 86 -32.05 -41.99 -31.78
N ALA A 87 -33.17 -41.37 -31.41
CA ALA A 87 -34.34 -42.10 -30.92
C ALA A 87 -34.90 -43.10 -31.94
N ALA A 88 -34.79 -42.80 -33.24
CA ALA A 88 -35.25 -43.69 -34.31
C ALA A 88 -34.39 -44.96 -34.46
N VAL A 89 -33.11 -44.92 -34.06
CA VAL A 89 -32.19 -46.07 -34.21
C VAL A 89 -32.03 -46.89 -32.93
N LEU A 90 -32.31 -46.32 -31.75
CA LEU A 90 -32.14 -46.97 -30.44
C LEU A 90 -32.83 -48.34 -30.31
N PRO A 91 -34.05 -48.59 -30.83
CA PRO A 91 -34.69 -49.91 -30.76
C PRO A 91 -33.94 -51.03 -31.50
N TYR A 92 -33.00 -50.66 -32.38
CA TYR A 92 -32.23 -51.57 -33.23
C TYR A 92 -30.77 -51.73 -32.78
N VAL A 93 -30.40 -51.14 -31.64
CA VAL A 93 -29.07 -51.29 -31.03
C VAL A 93 -29.11 -52.44 -30.04
N SER A 94 -28.22 -53.42 -30.20
CA SER A 94 -28.04 -54.49 -29.23
C SER A 94 -27.32 -53.95 -28.00
N VAL A 95 -28.07 -53.73 -26.92
CA VAL A 95 -27.52 -53.33 -25.61
C VAL A 95 -26.62 -54.44 -25.07
N GLY A 96 -25.42 -54.09 -24.62
CA GLY A 96 -24.46 -55.09 -24.13
C GLY A 96 -23.60 -55.73 -25.23
N ALA A 97 -23.56 -55.13 -26.43
CA ALA A 97 -22.70 -55.61 -27.50
C ALA A 97 -21.21 -55.46 -27.14
N ALA A 98 -20.39 -56.37 -27.65
CA ALA A 98 -18.93 -56.23 -27.59
C ALA A 98 -18.47 -55.02 -28.43
N PRO A 99 -17.28 -54.46 -28.16
CA PRO A 99 -16.65 -53.46 -29.02
C PRO A 99 -16.56 -53.97 -30.47
N SER A 100 -16.55 -53.04 -31.43
CA SER A 100 -16.30 -53.36 -32.84
C SER A 100 -14.95 -54.09 -33.00
N ASP A 101 -14.85 -55.03 -33.93
CA ASP A 101 -13.58 -55.67 -34.30
C ASP A 101 -12.66 -54.74 -35.12
N GLU A 102 -13.03 -53.46 -35.27
CA GLU A 102 -12.22 -52.43 -35.93
C GLU A 102 -10.87 -52.23 -35.24
N ILE A 103 -9.81 -52.12 -36.05
CA ILE A 103 -8.42 -52.05 -35.57
C ILE A 103 -8.22 -50.89 -34.60
N GLU A 104 -8.69 -49.68 -34.94
CA GLU A 104 -8.49 -48.48 -34.09
C GLU A 104 -9.22 -48.61 -32.74
N ILE A 105 -10.40 -49.24 -32.71
CA ILE A 105 -11.14 -49.48 -31.47
C ILE A 105 -10.40 -50.50 -30.61
N ASN A 106 -9.90 -51.58 -31.21
CA ASN A 106 -9.12 -52.58 -30.48
C ASN A 106 -7.85 -51.98 -29.87
N GLU A 107 -7.13 -51.13 -30.59
CA GLU A 107 -5.95 -50.41 -30.07
C GLU A 107 -6.29 -49.49 -28.88
N ILE A 108 -7.41 -48.76 -28.95
CA ILE A 108 -7.91 -47.94 -27.84
C ILE A 108 -8.22 -48.78 -26.61
N PHE A 109 -8.91 -49.91 -26.77
CA PHE A 109 -9.27 -50.80 -25.66
C PHE A 109 -8.05 -51.56 -25.09
N GLU A 110 -7.07 -51.92 -25.92
CA GLU A 110 -5.81 -52.51 -25.46
C GLU A 110 -5.03 -51.52 -24.59
N MET A 111 -4.89 -50.27 -25.06
CA MET A 111 -4.25 -49.20 -24.30
C MET A 111 -5.00 -48.89 -22.99
N ALA A 112 -6.33 -48.81 -23.05
CA ALA A 112 -7.17 -48.61 -21.86
C ALA A 112 -7.04 -49.77 -20.85
N GLY A 113 -6.84 -51.00 -21.34
CA GLY A 113 -6.56 -52.18 -20.52
C GLY A 113 -5.21 -52.12 -19.82
N MET A 114 -4.16 -51.65 -20.51
CA MET A 114 -2.84 -51.41 -19.91
C MET A 114 -2.89 -50.37 -18.79
N LEU A 115 -3.73 -49.34 -18.95
CA LEU A 115 -3.95 -48.30 -17.94
C LEU A 115 -4.80 -48.79 -16.74
N SER A 116 -5.44 -49.96 -16.82
CA SER A 116 -6.26 -50.54 -15.75
C SER A 116 -5.81 -51.96 -15.31
N PRO A 117 -4.59 -52.12 -14.75
CA PRO A 117 -3.98 -53.44 -14.53
C PRO A 117 -4.63 -54.28 -13.40
N ARG A 118 -5.49 -53.69 -12.55
CA ARG A 118 -6.05 -54.34 -11.35
C ARG A 118 -7.58 -54.23 -11.23
N GLY A 119 -8.28 -53.76 -12.26
CA GLY A 119 -9.73 -53.54 -12.23
C GLY A 119 -10.37 -53.51 -13.63
N PRO A 120 -11.72 -53.39 -13.72
CA PRO A 120 -12.39 -53.24 -15.01
C PRO A 120 -12.12 -51.86 -15.63
N ILE A 121 -12.01 -51.80 -16.96
CA ILE A 121 -11.81 -50.54 -17.69
C ILE A 121 -12.99 -49.58 -17.41
N GLN A 122 -12.66 -48.37 -16.97
CA GLN A 122 -13.61 -47.28 -16.73
C GLN A 122 -13.48 -46.20 -17.81
N LEU A 123 -14.39 -45.22 -17.84
CA LEU A 123 -14.37 -44.15 -18.85
C LEU A 123 -13.07 -43.32 -18.82
N LEU A 124 -12.48 -43.09 -17.65
CA LEU A 124 -11.16 -42.45 -17.55
C LEU A 124 -10.04 -43.24 -18.26
N HIS A 125 -10.08 -44.56 -18.15
CA HIS A 125 -9.11 -45.45 -18.80
C HIS A 125 -9.38 -45.50 -20.32
N LEU A 126 -10.65 -45.51 -20.73
CA LEU A 126 -11.05 -45.41 -22.13
C LEU A 126 -10.60 -44.09 -22.76
N LEU A 127 -10.75 -42.98 -22.04
CA LEU A 127 -10.28 -41.65 -22.45
C LEU A 127 -8.75 -41.60 -22.54
N GLY A 128 -8.04 -42.22 -21.60
CA GLY A 128 -6.58 -42.39 -21.69
C GLY A 128 -6.16 -43.22 -22.92
N GLY A 129 -6.93 -44.26 -23.25
CA GLY A 129 -6.79 -45.03 -24.48
C GLY A 129 -7.01 -44.17 -25.74
N MET A 130 -8.05 -43.33 -25.77
CA MET A 130 -8.32 -42.42 -26.89
C MET A 130 -7.22 -41.35 -27.07
N LEU A 131 -6.63 -40.88 -25.98
CA LEU A 131 -5.53 -39.91 -26.01
C LEU A 131 -4.18 -40.55 -26.38
N SER A 132 -3.98 -41.84 -26.12
CA SER A 132 -2.65 -42.47 -26.20
C SER A 132 -2.50 -43.46 -27.35
N ALA A 133 -3.60 -44.04 -27.86
CA ALA A 133 -3.55 -44.99 -28.97
C ALA A 133 -3.30 -44.28 -30.31
N PRO A 134 -2.45 -44.82 -31.20
CA PRO A 134 -2.06 -44.19 -32.46
C PRO A 134 -3.15 -44.30 -33.55
N THR A 135 -4.30 -43.68 -33.30
CA THR A 135 -5.51 -43.75 -34.14
C THR A 135 -5.76 -42.46 -34.93
N GLN A 136 -6.66 -42.49 -35.93
CA GLN A 136 -7.08 -41.26 -36.62
C GLN A 136 -7.79 -40.29 -35.68
N LEU A 137 -8.42 -40.78 -34.62
CA LEU A 137 -8.97 -39.97 -33.56
C LEU A 137 -7.87 -39.21 -32.81
N ALA A 138 -6.74 -39.86 -32.50
CA ALA A 138 -5.61 -39.21 -31.84
C ALA A 138 -5.00 -38.10 -32.71
N VAL A 139 -4.91 -38.29 -34.03
CA VAL A 139 -4.50 -37.23 -34.97
C VAL A 139 -5.48 -36.05 -34.97
N ALA A 140 -6.79 -36.33 -34.88
CA ALA A 140 -7.79 -35.27 -34.83
C ALA A 140 -7.77 -34.51 -33.49
N LEU A 141 -7.52 -35.22 -32.38
CA LEU A 141 -7.28 -34.61 -31.08
C LEU A 141 -6.01 -33.75 -31.08
N ASP A 142 -4.91 -34.25 -31.66
CA ASP A 142 -3.65 -33.51 -31.82
C ASP A 142 -3.88 -32.18 -32.52
N HIS A 143 -4.57 -32.21 -33.67
CA HIS A 143 -4.92 -31.00 -34.40
C HIS A 143 -5.80 -30.05 -33.56
N ALA A 144 -6.80 -30.58 -32.84
CA ALA A 144 -7.65 -29.77 -31.98
C ALA A 144 -6.87 -29.08 -30.85
N PHE A 145 -5.93 -29.77 -30.20
CA PHE A 145 -5.05 -29.19 -29.17
C PHE A 145 -4.04 -28.20 -29.76
N GLU A 146 -3.49 -28.46 -30.95
CA GLU A 146 -2.62 -27.52 -31.66
C GLU A 146 -3.32 -26.18 -31.94
N THR A 147 -4.63 -26.20 -32.29
CA THR A 147 -5.37 -24.95 -32.57
C THR A 147 -5.46 -23.98 -31.38
N ILE A 148 -5.28 -24.50 -30.16
CA ILE A 148 -5.28 -23.73 -28.91
C ILE A 148 -3.87 -23.60 -28.31
N GLY A 149 -2.83 -24.04 -29.02
CA GLY A 149 -1.43 -23.93 -28.60
C GLY A 149 -1.01 -24.91 -27.52
N GLU A 150 -1.70 -26.04 -27.41
CA GLU A 150 -1.40 -27.10 -26.43
C GLU A 150 -0.83 -28.33 -27.13
N ASP A 151 0.14 -29.00 -26.50
CA ASP A 151 0.73 -30.25 -27.02
C ASP A 151 -0.04 -31.47 -26.50
N GLN A 152 -0.75 -32.14 -27.40
CA GLN A 152 -1.56 -33.32 -27.09
C GLN A 152 -0.72 -34.45 -26.47
N ARG A 153 0.55 -34.61 -26.88
CA ARG A 153 1.42 -35.66 -26.37
C ARG A 153 1.87 -35.36 -24.96
N ALA A 154 2.18 -34.10 -24.65
CA ALA A 154 2.49 -33.68 -23.30
C ALA A 154 1.28 -33.90 -22.37
N ILE A 155 0.07 -33.58 -22.85
CA ILE A 155 -1.18 -33.79 -22.11
C ILE A 155 -1.45 -35.28 -21.89
N SER A 156 -1.28 -36.13 -22.91
CA SER A 156 -1.55 -37.57 -22.80
C SER A 156 -0.59 -38.27 -21.84
N VAL A 157 0.70 -37.93 -21.88
CA VAL A 157 1.70 -38.44 -20.92
C VAL A 157 1.33 -38.02 -19.49
N SER A 158 1.06 -36.73 -19.29
CA SER A 158 0.68 -36.20 -17.98
C SER A 158 -0.62 -36.81 -17.45
N TYR A 159 -1.60 -37.03 -18.32
CA TYR A 159 -2.88 -37.66 -18.00
C TYR A 159 -2.71 -39.12 -17.54
N ASN A 160 -1.86 -39.89 -18.23
CA ASN A 160 -1.60 -41.29 -17.88
C ASN A 160 -0.88 -41.42 -16.52
N ASP A 161 0.05 -40.51 -16.22
CA ASP A 161 0.72 -40.44 -14.92
C ASP A 161 -0.27 -40.15 -13.79
N TRP A 162 -1.20 -39.21 -14.00
CA TRP A 162 -2.26 -38.93 -13.03
C TRP A 162 -3.23 -40.10 -12.86
N LEU A 163 -3.63 -40.74 -13.96
CA LEU A 163 -4.59 -41.84 -13.96
C LEU A 163 -4.11 -43.01 -13.09
N SER A 164 -2.80 -43.22 -13.00
CA SER A 164 -2.18 -44.24 -12.15
C SER A 164 -2.45 -44.05 -10.64
N GLY A 165 -2.78 -42.83 -10.20
CA GLY A 165 -3.13 -42.46 -8.83
C GLY A 165 -4.59 -42.02 -8.62
N ALA A 166 -5.42 -42.04 -9.68
CA ALA A 166 -6.76 -41.48 -9.66
C ALA A 166 -7.79 -42.34 -8.88
N PRO A 167 -8.81 -41.72 -8.26
CA PRO A 167 -9.85 -42.45 -7.54
C PRO A 167 -10.73 -43.31 -8.47
N GLN A 168 -10.98 -44.57 -8.09
CA GLN A 168 -11.75 -45.53 -8.90
C GLN A 168 -13.28 -45.36 -8.84
N GLN A 169 -13.79 -44.35 -8.12
CA GLN A 169 -15.23 -44.12 -7.95
C GLN A 169 -15.77 -43.10 -8.97
N LYS A 170 -16.83 -43.48 -9.68
CA LYS A 170 -17.46 -42.72 -10.77
C LYS A 170 -17.89 -41.30 -10.37
N GLU A 171 -18.36 -41.11 -9.14
CA GLU A 171 -18.90 -39.82 -8.66
C GLU A 171 -17.83 -38.75 -8.39
N VAL A 172 -16.56 -39.16 -8.22
CA VAL A 172 -15.44 -38.27 -7.87
C VAL A 172 -14.42 -38.13 -9.02
N ALA A 173 -14.51 -39.00 -10.03
CA ALA A 173 -13.59 -39.06 -11.18
C ALA A 173 -13.47 -37.72 -11.93
N GLY A 174 -14.59 -37.12 -12.32
CA GLY A 174 -14.61 -35.85 -13.06
C GLY A 174 -14.11 -34.65 -12.24
N GLU A 175 -14.41 -34.61 -10.94
CA GLU A 175 -13.94 -33.54 -10.06
C GLU A 175 -12.44 -33.64 -9.77
N SER A 176 -11.94 -34.87 -9.58
CA SER A 176 -10.52 -35.15 -9.46
C SER A 176 -9.76 -34.77 -10.74
N LEU A 177 -10.31 -35.11 -11.91
CA LEU A 177 -9.75 -34.74 -13.21
C LEU A 177 -9.67 -33.22 -13.41
N ARG A 178 -10.75 -32.49 -13.10
CA ARG A 178 -10.74 -31.01 -13.14
C ARG A 178 -9.73 -30.39 -12.18
N THR A 179 -9.52 -31.02 -11.04
CA THR A 179 -8.57 -30.51 -10.03
C THR A 179 -7.15 -30.69 -10.53
N TRP A 180 -6.82 -31.89 -11.02
CA TRP A 180 -5.53 -32.16 -11.63
C TRP A 180 -5.23 -31.25 -12.84
N LEU A 181 -6.19 -31.08 -13.75
CA LEU A 181 -6.04 -30.22 -14.92
C LEU A 181 -5.73 -28.77 -14.53
N ARG A 182 -6.36 -28.24 -13.48
CA ARG A 182 -6.08 -26.88 -12.98
C ARG A 182 -4.69 -26.73 -12.37
N GLU A 183 -4.19 -27.78 -11.72
CA GLU A 183 -2.90 -27.74 -11.01
C GLU A 183 -1.70 -28.02 -11.92
N HIS A 184 -1.85 -28.95 -12.87
CA HIS A 184 -0.74 -29.47 -13.67
C HIS A 184 -0.79 -29.03 -15.14
N ASN A 185 -1.94 -28.54 -15.62
CA ASN A 185 -2.13 -28.01 -16.96
C ASN A 185 -2.92 -26.68 -16.95
N PRO A 186 -2.44 -25.64 -16.22
CA PRO A 186 -3.15 -24.37 -16.10
C PRO A 186 -3.15 -23.60 -17.43
N ARG A 187 -4.29 -22.97 -17.77
CA ARG A 187 -4.39 -22.10 -18.95
C ARG A 187 -3.39 -20.94 -18.87
N SER A 188 -2.66 -20.69 -19.94
CA SER A 188 -1.85 -19.47 -20.07
C SER A 188 -2.73 -18.20 -20.00
N PRO A 189 -2.29 -17.12 -19.34
CA PRO A 189 -3.07 -15.90 -19.23
C PRO A 189 -3.32 -15.25 -20.61
N VAL A 190 -4.54 -14.78 -20.76
CA VAL A 190 -5.13 -14.21 -21.97
C VAL A 190 -4.43 -12.92 -22.40
N GLY A 191 -3.91 -12.89 -23.62
CA GLY A 191 -3.50 -11.65 -24.28
C GLY A 191 -4.72 -10.88 -24.78
N ILE A 192 -5.19 -9.87 -24.05
CA ILE A 192 -6.24 -8.94 -24.53
C ILE A 192 -5.61 -8.04 -25.60
N ALA A 193 -6.31 -7.83 -26.73
CA ALA A 193 -5.93 -6.85 -27.74
C ALA A 193 -5.64 -5.48 -27.09
N GLY A 194 -4.50 -4.87 -27.44
CA GLY A 194 -4.06 -3.62 -26.81
C GLY A 194 -5.10 -2.51 -26.95
N PHE A 195 -5.60 -1.98 -25.84
CA PHE A 195 -6.57 -0.88 -25.82
C PHE A 195 -5.83 0.47 -25.88
N ALA A 196 -6.08 1.29 -26.90
CA ALA A 196 -5.53 2.62 -26.98
C ALA A 196 -6.37 3.59 -26.13
N THR A 197 -5.89 3.94 -24.94
CA THR A 197 -6.54 4.92 -24.07
C THR A 197 -6.52 6.33 -24.69
N ASP A 198 -7.55 7.11 -24.37
CA ASP A 198 -7.54 8.57 -24.58
C ASP A 198 -6.54 9.25 -23.64
N ASP A 199 -6.23 8.59 -22.53
CA ASP A 199 -5.16 8.99 -21.62
C ASP A 199 -3.78 8.68 -22.20
N VAL A 200 -2.83 9.56 -21.94
CA VAL A 200 -1.55 9.65 -22.65
C VAL A 200 -0.39 9.29 -21.72
N ALA A 201 -0.61 8.32 -20.84
CA ALA A 201 0.39 7.74 -19.94
C ALA A 201 0.66 6.28 -20.34
N GLY A 202 1.10 6.08 -21.58
CA GLY A 202 1.34 4.77 -22.19
C GLY A 202 2.75 4.73 -22.81
N PRO A 203 3.67 3.87 -22.33
CA PRO A 203 5.11 4.01 -22.59
C PRO A 203 5.58 3.74 -24.05
N VAL A 204 4.71 3.32 -24.97
CA VAL A 204 5.13 2.85 -26.31
C VAL A 204 4.76 3.80 -27.45
N VAL A 205 3.66 4.56 -27.34
CA VAL A 205 3.22 5.50 -28.40
C VAL A 205 3.74 6.92 -28.13
N GLU A 206 4.25 7.20 -26.93
CA GLU A 206 4.68 8.54 -26.52
C GLU A 206 5.85 9.10 -27.33
N GLN A 207 6.65 8.28 -28.04
CA GLN A 207 7.90 8.75 -28.65
C GLN A 207 7.81 9.09 -30.15
N GLN A 208 6.72 8.76 -30.85
CA GLN A 208 6.61 9.02 -32.29
C GLN A 208 5.50 10.04 -32.57
N ASP A 209 5.87 11.11 -33.27
CA ASP A 209 4.92 12.04 -33.84
C ASP A 209 4.22 11.40 -35.04
N LEU A 210 3.07 10.78 -34.78
CA LEU A 210 2.22 10.15 -35.79
C LEU A 210 1.27 11.17 -36.47
N VAL A 211 1.27 12.41 -36.00
CA VAL A 211 0.31 13.46 -36.39
C VAL A 211 0.97 14.55 -37.24
N GLY A 212 2.30 14.59 -37.29
CA GLY A 212 3.05 15.56 -38.10
C GLY A 212 3.21 16.94 -37.43
N ILE A 213 2.95 17.06 -36.12
CA ILE A 213 2.99 18.35 -35.40
C ILE A 213 4.41 18.78 -34.96
N SER A 214 5.42 17.96 -35.24
CA SER A 214 6.79 18.19 -34.80
C SER A 214 7.37 19.54 -35.21
N PRO A 215 7.18 20.04 -36.45
CA PRO A 215 7.68 21.35 -36.85
C PRO A 215 7.14 22.47 -35.96
N GLU A 216 5.84 22.47 -35.67
CA GLU A 216 5.16 23.48 -34.87
C GLU A 216 5.53 23.35 -33.39
N SER A 217 5.52 22.13 -32.84
CA SER A 217 5.98 21.86 -31.48
C SER A 217 7.43 22.30 -31.27
N ASN A 218 8.32 22.04 -32.25
CA ASN A 218 9.71 22.48 -32.22
C ASN A 218 9.78 24.01 -32.22
N ALA A 219 9.11 24.67 -33.16
CA ALA A 219 9.12 26.13 -33.25
C ALA A 219 8.63 26.79 -31.95
N LEU A 220 7.54 26.30 -31.38
CA LEU A 220 7.02 26.76 -30.09
C LEU A 220 8.01 26.49 -28.96
N ALA A 221 8.58 25.29 -28.86
CA ALA A 221 9.56 24.96 -27.84
C ALA A 221 10.81 25.85 -27.92
N TYR A 222 11.37 26.06 -29.11
CA TYR A 222 12.50 26.97 -29.32
C TYR A 222 12.15 28.40 -28.94
N LEU A 223 11.00 28.91 -29.37
CA LEU A 223 10.55 30.27 -29.04
C LEU A 223 10.42 30.45 -27.53
N VAL A 224 9.76 29.52 -26.84
CA VAL A 224 9.49 29.61 -25.40
C VAL A 224 10.78 29.47 -24.59
N ALA A 225 11.67 28.56 -24.99
CA ALA A 225 12.93 28.30 -24.30
C ALA A 225 14.01 29.36 -24.60
N ALA A 226 13.86 30.14 -25.68
CA ALA A 226 14.83 31.14 -26.11
C ALA A 226 15.09 32.19 -25.04
N ARG A 227 16.38 32.45 -24.78
CA ARG A 227 16.84 33.48 -23.85
C ARG A 227 16.30 34.87 -24.22
N ASP A 228 16.28 35.16 -25.52
CA ASP A 228 15.98 36.49 -26.07
C ASP A 228 14.47 36.80 -26.12
N LEU A 229 13.60 35.79 -25.91
CA LEU A 229 12.17 36.04 -25.73
C LEU A 229 11.96 36.78 -24.40
N VAL A 230 11.30 37.94 -24.42
CA VAL A 230 10.95 38.72 -23.23
C VAL A 230 9.46 38.48 -22.92
N PRO A 231 9.10 37.83 -21.80
CA PRO A 231 7.70 37.68 -21.38
C PRO A 231 7.05 39.05 -21.09
N PRO A 232 5.72 39.16 -21.06
CA PRO A 232 4.74 38.08 -21.07
C PRO A 232 4.37 37.63 -22.49
N LEU A 233 4.08 36.34 -22.67
CA LEU A 233 3.60 35.78 -23.93
C LEU A 233 2.44 34.83 -23.66
N ALA A 234 1.25 35.12 -24.17
CA ALA A 234 0.10 34.22 -24.15
C ALA A 234 -0.12 33.58 -25.54
N ILE A 235 -0.14 32.25 -25.52
CA ILE A 235 -0.31 31.38 -26.67
C ILE A 235 -1.67 30.68 -26.52
N GLY A 236 -2.61 30.97 -27.43
CA GLY A 236 -3.91 30.32 -27.44
C GLY A 236 -3.87 29.09 -28.35
N LEU A 237 -4.07 27.89 -27.80
CA LEU A 237 -4.20 26.66 -28.57
C LEU A 237 -5.69 26.43 -28.87
N PHE A 238 -6.09 26.69 -30.12
CA PHE A 238 -7.46 26.59 -30.58
C PHE A 238 -7.68 25.35 -31.42
N GLY A 239 -8.84 24.72 -31.27
CA GLY A 239 -9.23 23.56 -32.06
C GLY A 239 -10.42 22.84 -31.45
N ASP A 240 -11.06 22.00 -32.26
CA ASP A 240 -12.23 21.23 -31.88
C ASP A 240 -11.94 20.24 -30.73
N TRP A 241 -12.98 19.73 -30.11
CA TRP A 241 -12.85 18.71 -29.07
C TRP A 241 -12.18 17.45 -29.62
N GLY A 242 -11.13 17.00 -28.94
CA GLY A 242 -10.35 15.82 -29.36
C GLY A 242 -9.36 16.07 -30.49
N SER A 243 -9.17 17.30 -30.96
CA SER A 243 -8.18 17.68 -32.00
C SER A 243 -6.71 17.46 -31.60
N GLY A 244 -6.42 17.34 -30.29
CA GLY A 244 -5.05 17.09 -29.81
C GLY A 244 -4.37 18.29 -29.14
N LYS A 245 -5.10 19.35 -28.76
CA LYS A 245 -4.56 20.53 -28.04
C LYS A 245 -3.66 20.16 -26.85
N SER A 246 -4.15 19.30 -25.95
CA SER A 246 -3.40 18.82 -24.77
C SER A 246 -2.17 17.98 -25.14
N PHE A 247 -2.22 17.26 -26.27
CA PHE A 247 -1.09 16.48 -26.77
C PHE A 247 0.01 17.41 -27.29
N LEU A 248 -0.34 18.40 -28.12
CA LEU A 248 0.59 19.43 -28.59
C LEU A 248 1.26 20.15 -27.42
N MET A 249 0.48 20.56 -26.43
CA MET A 249 0.97 21.26 -25.25
C MET A 249 2.01 20.45 -24.47
N ARG A 250 1.76 19.15 -24.27
CA ARG A 250 2.70 18.23 -23.63
C ARG A 250 3.92 17.92 -24.50
N ASP A 251 3.75 17.87 -25.81
CA ASP A 251 4.87 17.71 -26.75
C ASP A 251 5.82 18.91 -26.69
N VAL A 252 5.28 20.14 -26.63
CA VAL A 252 6.06 21.37 -26.42
C VAL A 252 6.80 21.31 -25.09
N GLN A 253 6.13 20.93 -23.99
CA GLN A 253 6.77 20.77 -22.67
C GLN A 253 7.99 19.83 -22.74
N ARG A 254 7.81 18.62 -23.29
CA ARG A 254 8.92 17.65 -23.41
C ARG A 254 10.07 18.16 -24.28
N ARG A 255 9.77 18.89 -25.36
CA ARG A 255 10.80 19.47 -26.22
C ARG A 255 11.58 20.57 -25.50
N ILE A 256 10.91 21.38 -24.67
CA ILE A 256 11.58 22.37 -23.81
C ILE A 256 12.52 21.65 -22.83
N ASP A 257 12.04 20.63 -22.13
CA ASP A 257 12.87 19.82 -21.21
C ASP A 257 14.09 19.24 -21.93
N ARG A 258 13.90 18.75 -23.16
CA ARG A 258 14.99 18.22 -23.98
C ARG A 258 16.01 19.31 -24.39
N LEU A 259 15.54 20.50 -24.75
CA LEU A 259 16.42 21.63 -25.08
C LEU A 259 17.25 22.07 -23.86
N VAL A 260 16.63 22.07 -22.67
CA VAL A 260 17.30 22.34 -21.39
C VAL A 260 18.37 21.28 -21.11
N GLU A 261 18.04 20.00 -21.27
CA GLU A 261 18.97 18.89 -21.06
C GLU A 261 20.19 18.98 -22.00
N LEU A 262 19.97 19.25 -23.28
CA LEU A 262 21.03 19.40 -24.29
C LEU A 262 21.94 20.62 -24.02
N SER A 263 21.43 21.62 -23.31
CA SER A 263 22.15 22.87 -23.02
C SER A 263 22.77 22.89 -21.62
N ARG A 264 22.68 21.79 -20.87
CA ARG A 264 23.06 21.71 -19.45
C ARG A 264 24.55 21.95 -19.21
N ASP A 265 25.41 21.43 -20.08
CA ASP A 265 26.87 21.44 -19.90
C ASP A 265 27.57 22.71 -20.41
N GLN A 266 26.90 23.51 -21.24
CA GLN A 266 27.42 24.79 -21.74
C GLN A 266 27.24 25.88 -20.68
N PRO A 267 28.08 26.92 -20.55
CA PRO A 267 27.79 28.05 -19.66
C PRO A 267 26.59 28.88 -20.15
N GLN A 268 25.89 29.58 -19.24
CA GLN A 268 24.59 30.21 -19.57
C GLN A 268 24.71 31.39 -20.56
N ASN A 269 25.86 32.05 -20.61
CA ASN A 269 26.17 33.12 -21.56
C ASN A 269 26.30 32.62 -23.02
N GLU A 270 26.79 31.39 -23.22
CA GLU A 270 26.94 30.74 -24.53
C GLU A 270 25.67 30.02 -24.98
N SER A 271 24.79 29.64 -24.04
CA SER A 271 23.50 29.01 -24.35
C SER A 271 22.47 30.03 -24.87
N ALA A 272 21.84 29.70 -26.00
CA ALA A 272 20.69 30.45 -26.54
C ALA A 272 19.38 30.16 -25.80
N VAL A 273 19.37 29.15 -24.92
CA VAL A 273 18.22 28.68 -24.17
C VAL A 273 18.46 28.83 -22.66
N TRP A 274 17.41 29.15 -21.92
CA TRP A 274 17.44 29.13 -20.45
C TRP A 274 17.53 27.70 -19.92
N LYS A 275 18.36 27.48 -18.90
CA LYS A 275 18.58 26.13 -18.34
C LYS A 275 17.67 25.77 -17.17
N ASN A 276 16.98 26.75 -16.59
CA ASN A 276 16.01 26.53 -15.54
C ASN A 276 14.66 27.11 -15.99
N ILE A 277 13.82 26.26 -16.57
CA ILE A 277 12.48 26.60 -17.04
C ILE A 277 11.48 25.83 -16.20
N GLU A 278 10.62 26.53 -15.47
CA GLU A 278 9.61 25.93 -14.59
C GLU A 278 8.29 25.74 -15.34
N HIS A 279 7.74 24.52 -15.28
CA HIS A 279 6.50 24.16 -15.95
C HIS A 279 5.35 24.04 -14.94
N ILE A 280 4.33 24.90 -15.08
CA ILE A 280 3.16 24.92 -14.20
C ILE A 280 1.94 24.46 -14.99
N SER A 281 1.41 23.27 -14.69
CA SER A 281 0.19 22.75 -15.33
C SER A 281 -1.04 22.95 -14.46
N PHE A 282 -2.11 23.49 -15.05
CA PHE A 282 -3.39 23.78 -14.40
C PHE A 282 -4.57 23.29 -15.26
N ASN A 283 -5.28 22.27 -14.78
CA ASN A 283 -6.52 21.81 -15.40
C ASN A 283 -7.70 22.60 -14.79
N ALA A 284 -8.37 23.45 -15.59
CA ALA A 284 -9.42 24.33 -15.08
C ALA A 284 -10.66 23.56 -14.60
N TRP A 285 -10.95 22.39 -15.20
CA TRP A 285 -12.10 21.58 -14.84
C TRP A 285 -11.98 20.95 -13.44
N GLU A 286 -10.77 20.54 -13.04
CA GLU A 286 -10.51 19.93 -11.72
C GLU A 286 -10.90 20.85 -10.55
N TYR A 287 -10.80 22.16 -10.74
CA TYR A 287 -11.03 23.17 -9.69
C TYR A 287 -12.37 23.91 -9.85
N VAL A 288 -13.26 23.44 -10.75
CA VAL A 288 -14.49 24.16 -11.14
C VAL A 288 -15.46 24.42 -9.97
N GLN A 289 -15.46 23.56 -8.95
CA GLN A 289 -16.32 23.69 -7.76
C GLN A 289 -15.88 24.82 -6.82
N GLY A 290 -14.62 25.28 -6.89
CA GLY A 290 -14.04 26.30 -6.03
C GLY A 290 -13.84 27.66 -6.70
N ASP A 291 -13.04 28.52 -6.06
CA ASP A 291 -12.53 29.75 -6.68
C ASP A 291 -11.33 29.40 -7.58
N LEU A 292 -11.54 29.43 -8.90
CA LEU A 292 -10.51 29.09 -9.90
C LEU A 292 -9.34 30.05 -9.87
N TRP A 293 -9.57 31.32 -9.51
CA TRP A 293 -8.54 32.33 -9.44
C TRP A 293 -7.60 32.05 -8.26
N ALA A 294 -8.16 31.74 -7.09
CA ALA A 294 -7.38 31.34 -5.92
C ALA A 294 -6.63 30.02 -6.15
N ALA A 295 -7.27 29.02 -6.78
CA ALA A 295 -6.64 27.74 -7.09
C ALA A 295 -5.48 27.88 -8.09
N LEU A 296 -5.60 28.75 -9.09
CA LEU A 296 -4.53 29.03 -10.04
C LEU A 296 -3.34 29.69 -9.36
N LEU A 297 -3.57 30.75 -8.56
CA LEU A 297 -2.49 31.42 -7.84
C LEU A 297 -1.82 30.50 -6.81
N GLU A 298 -2.60 29.70 -6.08
CA GLU A 298 -2.06 28.68 -5.19
C GLU A 298 -1.16 27.72 -5.97
N LYS A 299 -1.61 27.20 -7.12
CA LYS A 299 -0.82 26.31 -7.95
C LYS A 299 0.47 26.98 -8.41
N VAL A 300 0.42 28.25 -8.82
CA VAL A 300 1.60 29.03 -9.21
C VAL A 300 2.58 29.16 -8.06
N PHE A 301 2.17 29.74 -6.92
CA PHE A 301 3.07 29.96 -5.78
C PHE A 301 3.55 28.68 -5.12
N ARG A 302 2.73 27.62 -5.09
CA ARG A 302 3.13 26.31 -4.56
C ARG A 302 4.17 25.62 -5.44
N THR A 303 4.06 25.75 -6.77
CA THR A 303 5.04 25.13 -7.68
C THR A 303 6.37 25.88 -7.62
N LEU A 304 6.32 27.20 -7.40
CA LEU A 304 7.48 28.07 -7.19
C LEU A 304 8.09 27.99 -5.76
N ASP A 305 7.83 26.89 -5.02
CA ASP A 305 7.98 26.71 -3.56
C ASP A 305 9.17 27.43 -2.85
N THR A 306 8.87 28.00 -1.68
CA THR A 306 9.65 28.56 -0.53
C THR A 306 10.95 29.34 -0.71
N ARG A 307 11.68 29.28 -1.82
CA ARG A 307 13.01 29.92 -1.94
C ARG A 307 13.02 31.23 -2.68
N VAL A 308 11.99 31.46 -3.51
CA VAL A 308 11.92 32.65 -4.36
C VAL A 308 11.08 33.73 -3.66
N VAL A 309 9.82 33.51 -3.28
CA VAL A 309 9.05 34.55 -2.57
C VAL A 309 8.14 33.94 -1.50
N GLU A 310 8.39 34.21 -0.21
CA GLU A 310 7.34 34.07 0.81
C GLU A 310 6.35 35.21 0.57
N ALA A 311 5.23 34.91 -0.11
CA ALA A 311 4.18 35.88 -0.44
C ALA A 311 3.93 36.82 0.74
N SER A 312 3.91 38.14 0.53
CA SER A 312 3.83 39.17 1.56
C SER A 312 2.65 38.91 2.51
N LEU A 313 1.53 38.39 2.01
CA LEU A 313 0.37 38.01 2.81
C LEU A 313 0.65 36.84 3.77
N VAL A 314 1.41 35.85 3.30
CA VAL A 314 1.82 34.69 4.09
C VAL A 314 2.87 35.12 5.11
N SER A 315 3.83 35.96 4.72
CA SER A 315 4.85 36.52 5.60
C SER A 315 4.22 37.38 6.72
N GLU A 316 3.27 38.26 6.39
CA GLU A 316 2.53 39.06 7.37
C GLU A 316 1.76 38.19 8.37
N ARG A 317 1.12 37.10 7.91
CA ARG A 317 0.39 36.19 8.80
C ARG A 317 1.31 35.31 9.65
N LYS A 318 2.48 34.90 9.13
CA LYS A 318 3.45 34.08 9.89
C LYS A 318 4.28 34.90 10.88
N ALA A 319 4.54 36.17 10.59
CA ALA A 319 5.37 37.04 11.42
C ALA A 319 5.01 37.04 12.92
N PRO A 320 3.75 37.23 13.36
CA PRO A 320 3.42 37.24 14.78
C PRO A 320 3.67 35.89 15.46
N ILE A 321 3.38 34.77 14.77
CA ILE A 321 3.60 33.42 15.30
C ILE A 321 5.10 33.11 15.37
N ARG A 322 5.88 33.55 14.37
CA ARG A 322 7.34 33.41 14.34
C ARG A 322 8.00 34.14 15.52
N VAL A 323 7.60 35.39 15.79
CA VAL A 323 8.10 36.15 16.94
C VAL A 323 7.73 35.48 18.27
N GLU A 324 6.51 34.95 18.39
CA GLU A 324 6.12 34.22 19.60
C GLU A 324 6.88 32.89 19.74
N LEU A 325 7.13 32.16 18.66
CA LEU A 325 7.94 30.95 18.66
C LEU A 325 9.37 31.23 19.13
N GLU A 326 10.03 32.25 18.57
CA GLU A 326 11.38 32.68 18.99
C GLU A 326 11.41 33.02 20.49
N ARG A 327 10.37 33.71 20.98
CA ARG A 327 10.23 34.01 22.41
C ARG A 327 10.09 32.75 23.25
N GLN A 328 9.27 31.79 22.84
CA GLN A 328 9.09 30.52 23.55
C GLN A 328 10.37 29.66 23.54
N GLU A 329 11.10 29.63 22.43
CA GLU A 329 12.40 28.96 22.34
C GLU A 329 13.41 29.58 23.29
N ALA A 330 13.46 30.90 23.41
CA ALA A 330 14.31 31.58 24.39
C ALA A 330 13.93 31.22 25.84
N ILE A 331 12.64 31.11 26.17
CA ILE A 331 12.16 30.65 27.49
C ILE A 331 12.60 29.21 27.75
N LEU A 332 12.47 28.33 26.76
CA LEU A 332 12.88 26.93 26.86
C LEU A 332 14.39 26.80 27.11
N VAL A 333 15.22 27.61 26.44
CA VAL A 333 16.67 27.64 26.67
C VAL A 333 16.98 28.00 28.14
N VAL A 334 16.33 29.02 28.68
CA VAL A 334 16.51 29.41 30.09
C VAL A 334 16.05 28.30 31.04
N ALA A 335 14.93 27.66 30.76
CA ALA A 335 14.41 26.55 31.58
C ALA A 335 15.36 25.34 31.58
N ARG A 336 15.95 24.99 30.42
CA ARG A 336 16.95 23.91 30.31
C ARG A 336 18.23 24.22 31.08
N LEU A 337 18.71 25.46 31.03
CA LEU A 337 19.85 25.87 31.85
C LEU A 337 19.57 25.71 33.35
N GLN A 338 18.34 26.01 33.80
CA GLN A 338 17.94 25.79 35.19
C GLN A 338 17.89 24.29 35.55
N GLU A 339 17.35 23.45 34.66
CA GLU A 339 17.37 21.99 34.82
C GLU A 339 18.81 21.46 34.98
N ASP A 340 19.73 21.90 34.11
CA ASP A 340 21.14 21.50 34.17
C ASP A 340 21.80 21.91 35.50
N THR A 341 21.52 23.12 35.99
CA THR A 341 22.04 23.57 37.28
C THR A 341 21.51 22.77 38.46
N LEU A 342 20.21 22.44 38.47
CA LEU A 342 19.62 21.60 39.52
C LEU A 342 20.11 20.17 39.45
N SER A 343 20.29 19.63 38.24
CA SER A 343 20.87 18.31 38.01
C SER A 343 22.29 18.22 38.59
N GLY A 344 23.13 19.23 38.34
CA GLY A 344 24.45 19.35 38.94
C GLY A 344 24.42 19.46 40.47
N LEU A 345 23.45 20.19 41.03
CA LEU A 345 23.25 20.29 42.49
C LEU A 345 22.86 18.93 43.09
N VAL A 346 21.91 18.22 42.48
CA VAL A 346 21.48 16.87 42.90
C VAL A 346 22.69 15.94 42.90
N HIS A 347 23.48 15.89 41.83
CA HIS A 347 24.67 15.05 41.75
C HIS A 347 25.68 15.37 42.88
N THR A 348 25.85 16.66 43.22
CA THR A 348 26.73 17.08 44.32
C THR A 348 26.19 16.64 45.69
N LEU A 349 24.88 16.76 45.91
CA LEU A 349 24.23 16.36 47.15
C LEU A 349 24.18 14.83 47.32
N GLU A 350 24.01 14.07 46.24
CA GLU A 350 24.14 12.60 46.24
C GLU A 350 25.52 12.18 46.71
N GLY A 351 26.57 12.82 46.19
CA GLY A 351 27.94 12.58 46.65
C GLY A 351 28.15 12.89 48.13
N LYS A 352 27.53 13.96 48.66
CA LYS A 352 27.61 14.30 50.09
C LYS A 352 26.84 13.31 50.98
N ALA A 353 25.63 12.94 50.58
CA ALA A 353 24.82 11.95 51.30
C ALA A 353 25.53 10.58 51.32
N GLN A 354 26.18 10.19 50.23
CA GLN A 354 26.95 8.95 50.18
C GLN A 354 28.19 9.02 51.08
N LYS A 355 28.89 10.16 51.13
CA LYS A 355 30.02 10.34 52.05
C LYS A 355 29.58 10.26 53.51
N ALA A 356 28.51 10.97 53.89
CA ALA A 356 27.96 10.92 55.25
C ALA A 356 27.52 9.50 55.63
N LYS A 357 26.97 8.75 54.68
CA LYS A 357 26.61 7.33 54.88
C LYS A 357 27.84 6.46 55.15
N ASN A 358 28.88 6.61 54.34
CA ASN A 358 30.13 5.87 54.53
C ASN A 358 30.80 6.22 55.86
N GLU A 359 30.79 7.50 56.26
CA GLU A 359 31.32 7.97 57.55
C GLU A 359 30.53 7.37 58.72
N LEU A 360 29.19 7.29 58.63
CA LEU A 360 28.37 6.60 59.63
C LEU A 360 28.72 5.12 59.73
N GLU A 361 28.85 4.41 58.61
CA GLU A 361 29.23 3.00 58.58
C GLU A 361 30.63 2.79 59.20
N GLU A 362 31.59 3.66 58.90
CA GLU A 362 32.94 3.63 59.48
C GLU A 362 32.89 3.86 61.00
N ARG A 363 32.19 4.89 61.48
CA ARG A 363 32.03 5.20 62.90
C ARG A 363 31.31 4.09 63.67
N GLU A 364 30.30 3.46 63.07
CA GLU A 364 29.65 2.29 63.65
C GLU A 364 30.61 1.11 63.80
N THR A 365 31.48 0.87 62.81
CA THR A 365 32.47 -0.20 62.88
C THR A 365 33.55 0.08 63.92
N GLU A 366 34.02 1.32 64.04
CA GLU A 366 34.94 1.76 65.10
C GLU A 366 34.32 1.59 66.50
N ALA A 367 33.05 1.97 66.67
CA ALA A 367 32.32 1.82 67.93
C ALA A 367 32.06 0.34 68.32
N LYS A 368 32.05 -0.57 67.33
CA LYS A 368 31.95 -2.03 67.54
C LYS A 368 33.32 -2.67 67.82
N GLN A 369 34.40 -2.23 67.17
CA GLN A 369 35.76 -2.78 67.35
C GLN A 369 36.42 -2.35 68.66
N ASN A 370 36.19 -1.11 69.11
CA ASN A 370 36.70 -0.61 70.40
C ASN A 370 35.98 -1.21 71.63
N ALA A 371 35.01 -2.10 71.44
CA ALA A 371 34.21 -2.70 72.52
C ALA A 371 34.82 -3.97 73.14
N ALA A 372 36.08 -4.33 72.83
CA ALA A 372 36.72 -5.52 73.37
C ALA A 372 38.17 -5.27 73.83
N SER A 373 38.35 -4.62 74.98
CA SER A 373 39.55 -4.88 75.80
C SER A 373 39.19 -4.84 77.30
N PRO A 374 39.25 -5.98 78.03
CA PRO A 374 38.98 -6.06 79.47
C PRO A 374 40.06 -5.42 80.37
N ASP A 375 41.18 -4.99 79.80
CA ASP A 375 42.37 -4.55 80.54
C ASP A 375 42.25 -3.12 81.07
N GLU A 376 41.43 -2.27 80.45
CA GLU A 376 41.31 -0.87 80.86
C GLU A 376 40.42 -0.67 82.10
N ALA A 377 39.42 -1.54 82.29
CA ALA A 377 38.60 -1.56 83.51
C ALA A 377 39.38 -2.06 84.73
N VAL A 378 40.32 -2.99 84.54
CA VAL A 378 41.20 -3.50 85.61
C VAL A 378 42.22 -2.44 86.04
N ARG A 379 42.73 -1.62 85.10
CA ARG A 379 43.65 -0.51 85.40
C ARG A 379 42.98 0.57 86.27
N VAL A 380 41.75 0.97 85.94
CA VAL A 380 40.99 1.98 86.70
C VAL A 380 40.67 1.50 88.12
N VAL A 381 40.41 0.21 88.32
CA VAL A 381 40.16 -0.37 89.66
C VAL A 381 41.46 -0.52 90.47
N LYS A 382 42.58 -0.87 89.85
CA LYS A 382 43.91 -0.93 90.52
C LYS A 382 44.40 0.45 90.96
N GLU A 383 44.23 1.48 90.13
CA GLU A 383 44.61 2.86 90.48
C GLU A 383 43.73 3.44 91.60
N ALA A 384 42.43 3.12 91.62
CA ALA A 384 41.52 3.53 92.69
C ALA A 384 41.77 2.80 94.04
N LEU A 385 42.33 1.59 94.02
CA LEU A 385 42.68 0.80 95.22
C LEU A 385 44.08 1.11 95.78
N ALA A 386 45.00 1.60 94.94
CA ALA A 386 46.36 1.94 95.38
C ALA A 386 46.43 3.27 96.16
N GLU A 387 45.50 4.20 95.95
CA GLU A 387 45.56 5.56 96.51
C GLU A 387 44.92 5.71 97.91
N GLN A 388 44.32 4.64 98.47
CA GLN A 388 43.68 4.68 99.80
C GLN A 388 44.26 3.70 100.85
N TRP A 389 45.30 2.93 100.52
CA TRP A 389 45.84 1.90 101.43
C TRP A 389 46.90 2.40 102.44
N GLU A 390 47.26 3.69 102.46
CA GLU A 390 48.21 4.23 103.46
C GLU A 390 47.56 4.84 104.73
N GLU A 391 46.23 5.06 104.79
CA GLU A 391 45.65 5.89 105.86
C GLU A 391 44.84 5.14 106.95
N SER A 392 44.77 3.80 106.91
CA SER A 392 44.03 3.04 107.93
C SER A 392 44.78 1.78 108.38
N ARG A 393 45.86 1.98 109.14
CA ARG A 393 46.44 0.96 110.03
C ARG A 393 45.60 0.89 111.31
N ILE A 394 44.86 -0.19 111.51
CA ILE A 394 44.25 -0.52 112.81
C ILE A 394 45.08 -1.64 113.42
N GLU A 395 45.78 -1.34 114.51
CA GLU A 395 46.50 -2.30 115.34
C GLU A 395 45.52 -3.24 116.05
N GLY A 396 45.76 -4.54 115.91
CA GLY A 396 45.16 -5.58 116.74
C GLY A 396 44.06 -6.39 116.05
N LEU A 397 44.46 -7.37 115.23
CA LEU A 397 43.80 -8.68 115.06
C LEU A 397 44.72 -9.60 114.22
N ASP A 398 44.95 -10.81 114.75
CA ASP A 398 45.88 -11.86 114.31
C ASP A 398 45.44 -12.57 112.99
N PRO A 399 46.34 -13.34 112.34
CA PRO A 399 46.31 -13.72 110.92
C PRO A 399 45.54 -15.01 110.61
N GLU A 400 44.21 -14.98 110.70
CA GLU A 400 43.33 -16.03 110.13
C GLU A 400 42.29 -15.47 109.14
N LEU A 401 42.58 -14.31 108.55
CA LEU A 401 41.72 -13.62 107.58
C LEU A 401 42.33 -13.45 106.17
N GLU A 402 43.59 -13.86 105.96
CA GLU A 402 44.20 -13.96 104.62
C GLU A 402 43.67 -15.17 103.85
N ASP A 403 43.53 -16.34 104.48
CA ASP A 403 42.96 -17.56 103.85
C ASP A 403 41.48 -17.43 103.46
N LEU A 404 40.73 -16.54 104.13
CA LEU A 404 39.33 -16.27 103.80
C LEU A 404 39.18 -15.32 102.59
N ALA A 405 40.14 -14.41 102.41
CA ALA A 405 40.19 -13.49 101.27
C ALA A 405 40.64 -14.22 99.99
N ASP A 406 41.62 -15.13 100.12
CA ASP A 406 42.09 -15.96 99.01
C ASP A 406 41.05 -17.03 98.62
N ALA A 407 40.38 -17.67 99.58
CA ALA A 407 39.29 -18.61 99.28
C ALA A 407 38.04 -17.95 98.66
N LEU A 408 37.80 -16.66 98.96
CA LEU A 408 36.74 -15.87 98.33
C LEU A 408 37.14 -15.34 96.95
N ALA A 409 38.42 -15.08 96.69
CA ALA A 409 38.95 -14.69 95.39
C ALA A 409 39.01 -15.88 94.42
N ASP A 410 39.45 -17.06 94.88
CA ASP A 410 39.48 -18.29 94.08
C ASP A 410 38.07 -18.79 93.73
N ALA A 411 37.12 -18.68 94.67
CA ALA A 411 35.70 -18.96 94.39
C ALA A 411 35.05 -17.95 93.41
N TRP A 412 35.65 -16.77 93.24
CA TRP A 412 35.20 -15.74 92.29
C TRP A 412 35.81 -15.92 90.90
N ASP A 413 37.06 -16.37 90.81
CA ASP A 413 37.75 -16.65 89.55
C ASP A 413 37.25 -17.94 88.88
N GLU A 414 36.90 -18.98 89.65
CA GLU A 414 36.32 -20.21 89.11
C GLU A 414 34.86 -20.01 88.62
N LEU A 415 34.17 -18.97 89.11
CA LEU A 415 32.87 -18.52 88.61
C LEU A 415 32.99 -17.68 87.32
N ARG A 416 34.20 -17.23 86.94
CA ARG A 416 34.46 -16.29 85.84
C ARG A 416 35.21 -16.89 84.65
N SER A 417 35.85 -18.06 84.78
CA SER A 417 36.55 -18.73 83.67
C SER A 417 35.68 -19.73 82.90
N GLY A 418 34.76 -19.22 82.07
CA GLY A 418 34.00 -20.02 81.10
C GLY A 418 33.12 -19.15 80.18
N PRO A 419 33.59 -18.79 78.97
CA PRO A 419 32.91 -17.83 78.11
C PRO A 419 31.94 -18.55 77.17
N ALA A 420 30.67 -18.68 77.58
CA ALA A 420 29.44 -18.82 76.77
C ALA A 420 28.40 -19.64 77.54
N LEU A 421 27.18 -19.08 77.71
CA LEU A 421 25.88 -19.72 78.06
C LEU A 421 25.15 -19.08 79.26
N PHE A 422 24.72 -17.82 79.14
CA PHE A 422 23.54 -17.30 79.87
C PHE A 422 22.24 -17.60 79.10
N SER A 423 21.92 -18.89 78.86
CA SER A 423 20.60 -19.23 78.31
C SER A 423 19.95 -20.55 78.76
N PRO A 424 20.49 -21.34 79.71
CA PRO A 424 19.62 -22.35 80.35
C PRO A 424 19.78 -22.63 81.87
N TYR A 425 20.39 -21.76 82.69
CA TYR A 425 20.71 -22.06 84.11
C TYR A 425 19.65 -21.69 85.17
N TRP A 426 18.42 -21.32 84.76
CA TRP A 426 17.34 -20.88 85.67
C TRP A 426 16.38 -21.99 86.15
N ARG A 427 16.81 -23.28 86.19
CA ARG A 427 15.88 -24.42 86.35
C ARG A 427 16.14 -25.43 87.48
N ARG A 428 17.03 -25.20 88.46
CA ARG A 428 17.18 -26.06 89.66
C ARG A 428 17.08 -25.27 90.97
N TRP A 429 15.97 -25.46 91.70
CA TRP A 429 15.60 -24.77 92.95
C TRP A 429 16.51 -25.05 94.17
N THR A 430 17.41 -26.03 94.10
CA THR A 430 18.26 -26.43 95.24
C THR A 430 19.32 -25.39 95.62
N HIS A 431 19.66 -24.46 94.74
CA HIS A 431 20.67 -23.42 95.00
C HIS A 431 20.05 -22.06 95.37
N VAL A 432 18.77 -21.83 95.07
CA VAL A 432 17.98 -20.75 95.67
C VAL A 432 17.72 -21.05 97.15
N ALA A 433 17.55 -22.33 97.51
CA ALA A 433 17.37 -22.81 98.89
C ALA A 433 18.60 -22.62 99.80
N LEU A 434 19.82 -22.64 99.23
CA LEU A 434 21.07 -22.56 100.00
C LEU A 434 21.43 -21.10 100.35
N ILE A 435 21.16 -20.17 99.43
CA ILE A 435 21.33 -18.72 99.63
C ILE A 435 20.21 -18.15 100.53
N SER A 436 18.99 -18.69 100.42
CA SER A 436 17.89 -18.34 101.34
C SER A 436 18.03 -18.96 102.74
N ALA A 437 18.68 -20.12 102.89
CA ALA A 437 19.02 -20.70 104.20
C ALA A 437 20.02 -19.82 104.99
N VAL A 438 21.01 -19.22 104.33
CA VAL A 438 21.99 -18.32 104.98
C VAL A 438 21.34 -16.98 105.40
N LEU A 439 20.42 -16.45 104.59
CA LEU A 439 19.64 -15.24 104.90
C LEU A 439 18.58 -15.44 106.00
N LEU A 440 18.12 -16.67 106.24
CA LEU A 440 17.14 -17.01 107.28
C LEU A 440 17.76 -17.37 108.65
N ILE A 441 18.98 -17.90 108.68
CA ILE A 441 19.66 -18.28 109.94
C ILE A 441 20.00 -17.06 110.80
N VAL A 442 20.32 -15.91 110.19
CA VAL A 442 20.66 -14.68 110.93
C VAL A 442 19.45 -14.12 111.72
N PRO A 443 18.24 -13.97 111.13
CA PRO A 443 17.03 -13.63 111.88
C PRO A 443 16.61 -14.69 112.90
N LEU A 444 16.66 -15.98 112.54
CA LEU A 444 16.27 -17.08 113.44
C LEU A 444 17.19 -17.17 114.66
N GLY A 445 18.49 -16.95 114.48
CA GLY A 445 19.49 -16.89 115.55
C GLY A 445 19.23 -15.73 116.50
N THR A 446 18.89 -14.54 115.98
CA THR A 446 18.48 -13.39 116.82
C THR A 446 17.17 -13.59 117.57
N TRP A 447 16.19 -14.32 117.02
CA TRP A 447 14.92 -14.63 117.68
C TRP A 447 15.06 -15.72 118.77
N ALA A 448 15.87 -16.74 118.51
CA ALA A 448 16.21 -17.77 119.50
C ALA A 448 16.99 -17.19 120.70
N LEU A 449 17.88 -16.21 120.44
CA LEU A 449 18.64 -15.48 121.46
C LEU A 449 17.76 -14.62 122.38
N GLN A 450 16.57 -14.19 121.93
CA GLN A 450 15.65 -13.34 122.71
C GLN A 450 14.62 -14.12 123.55
N THR A 451 14.41 -15.41 123.28
CA THR A 451 13.31 -16.19 123.89
C THR A 451 13.77 -17.10 125.05
N PHE A 452 15.05 -17.47 125.12
CA PHE A 452 15.54 -18.53 126.03
C PHE A 452 16.52 -18.07 127.14
N THR A 453 16.61 -16.77 127.46
CA THR A 453 17.64 -16.24 128.39
C THR A 453 17.34 -16.30 129.89
N GLU A 454 16.28 -16.98 130.35
CA GLU A 454 15.99 -17.12 131.80
C GLU A 454 16.54 -18.40 132.47
N ILE A 455 17.45 -19.14 131.84
CA ILE A 455 18.09 -20.33 132.44
C ILE A 455 19.59 -20.07 132.71
N PRO A 456 20.04 -20.04 133.98
CA PRO A 456 21.40 -19.62 134.36
C PRO A 456 22.56 -20.42 133.78
N GLU A 457 22.34 -21.67 133.36
CA GLU A 457 23.40 -22.56 132.82
C GLU A 457 23.73 -22.32 131.33
N VAL A 458 22.99 -21.44 130.63
CA VAL A 458 23.25 -21.09 129.22
C VAL A 458 24.15 -19.84 129.08
N ASN A 459 24.43 -19.13 130.17
CA ASN A 459 25.24 -17.89 130.15
C ASN A 459 26.76 -18.08 129.98
N ALA A 460 27.28 -19.32 129.97
CA ALA A 460 28.71 -19.58 129.77
C ALA A 460 29.13 -19.81 128.30
N LEU A 461 28.20 -20.13 127.39
CA LEU A 461 28.47 -20.38 125.97
C LEU A 461 28.03 -19.24 125.03
N LEU A 462 27.27 -18.26 125.55
CA LEU A 462 26.83 -17.08 124.78
C LEU A 462 27.73 -15.83 124.97
N ALA A 463 28.71 -15.88 125.88
CA ALA A 463 29.67 -14.80 126.09
C ALA A 463 30.76 -14.69 125.00
N THR A 464 30.97 -15.73 124.19
CA THR A 464 31.94 -15.74 123.09
C THR A 464 31.37 -15.31 121.73
N VAL A 465 30.04 -15.25 121.56
CA VAL A 465 29.39 -14.84 120.29
C VAL A 465 28.86 -13.39 120.34
N ALA A 466 28.75 -12.77 121.52
CA ALA A 466 28.30 -11.37 121.66
C ALA A 466 29.37 -10.32 121.32
N VAL A 467 30.65 -10.70 121.20
CA VAL A 467 31.77 -9.76 120.92
C VAL A 467 31.96 -9.47 119.42
N SER A 468 31.42 -10.30 118.52
CA SER A 468 31.62 -10.15 117.07
C SER A 468 30.50 -9.38 116.35
N ILE A 469 29.39 -9.07 117.02
CA ILE A 469 28.21 -8.39 116.42
C ILE A 469 28.47 -6.89 116.14
N PRO A 470 29.17 -6.12 117.00
CA PRO A 470 29.50 -4.72 116.68
C PRO A 470 30.54 -4.59 115.56
N ALA A 471 31.49 -5.53 115.47
CA ALA A 471 32.52 -5.56 114.43
C ALA A 471 31.92 -5.86 113.05
N LEU A 472 31.01 -6.85 112.95
CA LEU A 472 30.28 -7.14 111.71
C LEU A 472 29.32 -6.01 111.31
N ALA A 473 28.64 -5.37 112.27
CA ALA A 473 27.75 -4.24 111.98
C ALA A 473 28.50 -2.97 111.56
N GLY A 474 29.69 -2.74 112.13
CA GLY A 474 30.60 -1.67 111.70
C GLY A 474 31.18 -1.93 110.32
N TRP A 475 31.58 -3.16 110.03
CA TRP A 475 32.07 -3.59 108.72
C TRP A 475 30.98 -3.50 107.65
N LEU A 476 29.74 -3.95 107.91
CA LEU A 476 28.59 -3.81 107.01
C LEU A 476 28.19 -2.35 106.76
N ARG A 477 28.28 -1.46 107.75
CA ARG A 477 27.99 -0.02 107.60
C ARG A 477 29.10 0.73 106.84
N SER A 478 30.35 0.35 107.00
CA SER A 478 31.47 0.89 106.22
C SER A 478 31.46 0.34 104.79
N ALA A 479 31.17 -0.94 104.57
CA ALA A 479 31.01 -1.54 103.26
C ALA A 479 29.85 -0.91 102.46
N THR A 480 28.70 -0.66 103.10
CA THR A 480 27.55 -0.01 102.44
C THR A 480 27.78 1.49 102.11
N LYS A 481 28.56 2.21 102.92
CA LYS A 481 28.99 3.59 102.60
C LYS A 481 30.09 3.64 101.52
N TRP A 482 30.99 2.67 101.50
CA TRP A 482 32.02 2.53 100.47
C TRP A 482 31.41 2.16 99.10
N ILE A 483 30.49 1.19 99.06
CA ILE A 483 29.75 0.78 97.86
C ILE A 483 28.90 1.93 97.30
N SER A 484 28.22 2.71 98.14
CA SER A 484 27.39 3.83 97.66
C SER A 484 28.20 5.04 97.18
N LYS A 485 29.43 5.23 97.67
CA LYS A 485 30.36 6.28 97.19
C LYS A 485 31.07 5.86 95.90
N GLN A 486 31.41 4.58 95.74
CA GLN A 486 32.01 4.03 94.52
C GLN A 486 30.99 3.81 93.39
N ARG A 487 29.72 3.54 93.70
CA ARG A 487 28.64 3.42 92.71
C ARG A 487 28.48 4.68 91.84
N ARG A 488 28.63 5.87 92.42
CA ARG A 488 28.58 7.14 91.65
C ARG A 488 29.79 7.35 90.76
N HIS A 489 30.99 6.95 91.18
CA HIS A 489 32.19 7.05 90.35
C HIS A 489 32.20 6.01 89.21
N ILE A 490 31.60 4.83 89.43
CA ILE A 490 31.41 3.81 88.40
C ILE A 490 30.28 4.21 87.43
N GLU A 491 29.18 4.80 87.91
CA GLU A 491 28.08 5.34 87.07
C GLU A 491 28.54 6.58 86.26
N ASP A 492 29.37 7.47 86.82
CA ASP A 492 29.97 8.62 86.11
C ASP A 492 31.04 8.18 85.08
N ALA A 493 31.81 7.12 85.38
CA ALA A 493 32.77 6.55 84.43
C ALA A 493 32.07 5.80 83.30
N GLN A 494 31.03 5.01 83.59
CA GLN A 494 30.23 4.32 82.57
C GLN A 494 29.46 5.31 81.68
N SER A 495 28.87 6.37 82.24
CA SER A 495 28.18 7.38 81.44
C SER A 495 29.14 8.21 80.58
N LYS A 496 30.38 8.48 81.03
CA LYS A 496 31.43 9.09 80.19
C LYS A 496 31.91 8.20 79.05
N ILE A 497 32.03 6.89 79.29
CA ILE A 497 32.43 5.92 78.27
C ILE A 497 31.30 5.73 77.24
N GLU A 498 30.04 5.68 77.67
CA GLU A 498 28.89 5.55 76.77
C GLU A 498 28.66 6.84 75.96
N THR A 499 28.83 8.02 76.56
CA THR A 499 28.72 9.31 75.85
C THR A 499 29.88 9.61 74.91
N MET A 500 31.10 9.15 75.18
CA MET A 500 32.20 9.23 74.18
C MET A 500 32.01 8.25 73.02
N ARG A 501 31.16 7.22 73.18
CA ARG A 501 30.95 6.14 72.22
C ARG A 501 29.74 6.35 71.32
N GLN A 502 28.59 6.75 71.87
CA GLN A 502 27.34 6.93 71.11
C GLN A 502 27.28 8.29 70.41
N LYS A 503 27.78 9.36 71.05
CA LYS A 503 27.74 10.71 70.50
C LYS A 503 28.32 10.86 69.08
N PRO A 504 29.50 10.28 68.71
CA PRO A 504 30.00 10.40 67.34
C PRO A 504 29.19 9.59 66.31
N VAL A 505 28.43 8.58 66.73
CA VAL A 505 27.51 7.83 65.86
C VAL A 505 26.22 8.62 65.69
N ASP A 506 25.67 9.17 66.77
CA ASP A 506 24.47 10.02 66.75
C ASP A 506 24.70 11.29 65.89
N ASP A 507 25.85 11.96 66.06
CA ASP A 507 26.23 13.14 65.28
C ASP A 507 26.36 12.80 63.77
N ALA A 508 26.85 11.59 63.44
CA ALA A 508 26.96 11.11 62.05
C ALA A 508 25.61 10.70 61.45
N GLU A 509 24.71 10.14 62.26
CA GLU A 509 23.34 9.79 61.86
C GLU A 509 22.52 11.06 61.57
N GLU A 510 22.64 12.09 62.41
CA GLU A 510 22.03 13.41 62.18
C GLU A 510 22.57 14.06 60.90
N ALA A 511 23.88 13.98 60.65
CA ALA A 511 24.50 14.50 59.43
C ALA A 511 24.01 13.77 58.16
N LEU A 512 23.82 12.45 58.22
CA LEU A 512 23.23 11.67 57.13
C LEU A 512 21.77 12.06 56.87
N ALA A 513 20.98 12.22 57.93
CA ALA A 513 19.58 12.63 57.83
C ALA A 513 19.43 14.03 57.20
N ASP A 514 20.25 15.01 57.59
CA ASP A 514 20.27 16.35 56.99
C ASP A 514 20.71 16.31 55.51
N ALA A 515 21.73 15.52 55.18
CA ALA A 515 22.18 15.35 53.79
C ALA A 515 21.10 14.69 52.90
N GLN A 516 20.40 13.68 53.41
CA GLN A 516 19.30 13.01 52.71
C GLN A 516 18.08 13.92 52.54
N ALA A 517 17.73 14.71 53.56
CA ALA A 517 16.63 15.67 53.49
C ALA A 517 16.90 16.74 52.40
N ARG A 518 18.12 17.30 52.35
CA ARG A 518 18.53 18.27 51.32
C ARG A 518 18.50 17.66 49.92
N LEU A 519 18.94 16.41 49.79
CA LEU A 519 18.88 15.68 48.52
C LEU A 519 17.44 15.47 48.04
N ALA A 520 16.53 15.08 48.94
CA ALA A 520 15.13 14.86 48.61
C ALA A 520 14.46 16.14 48.09
N ILE A 521 14.74 17.29 48.73
CA ILE A 521 14.25 18.61 48.28
C ILE A 521 14.78 18.94 46.89
N ALA A 522 16.10 18.81 46.67
CA ALA A 522 16.70 19.11 45.36
C ALA A 522 16.19 18.19 44.24
N LYS A 523 15.93 16.91 44.52
CA LYS A 523 15.31 15.98 43.57
C LYS A 523 13.88 16.38 43.22
N ALA A 524 13.08 16.80 44.21
CA ALA A 524 11.72 17.28 43.97
C ALA A 524 11.71 18.55 43.11
N ASP A 525 12.64 19.48 43.35
CA ASP A 525 12.79 20.69 42.55
C ASP A 525 13.23 20.38 41.11
N LEU A 526 14.14 19.42 40.92
CA LEU A 526 14.57 18.97 39.60
C LEU A 526 13.41 18.36 38.80
N GLU A 527 12.62 17.47 39.40
CA GLU A 527 11.46 16.88 38.73
C GLU A 527 10.40 17.93 38.38
N LYS A 528 10.18 18.92 39.25
CA LYS A 528 9.32 20.07 38.95
C LYS A 528 9.84 20.88 37.77
N GLN A 529 11.15 21.10 37.66
CA GLN A 529 11.73 21.81 36.52
C GLN A 529 11.70 21.00 35.23
N LYS A 530 11.93 19.68 35.26
CA LYS A 530 11.76 18.81 34.08
C LYS A 530 10.34 18.86 33.54
N ALA A 531 9.34 18.85 34.42
CA ALA A 531 7.94 19.01 34.02
C ALA A 531 7.69 20.38 33.35
N ASN A 532 8.32 21.45 33.85
CA ASN A 532 8.25 22.78 33.25
C ASN A 532 8.89 22.82 31.86
N VAL A 533 10.11 22.28 31.69
CA VAL A 533 10.81 22.18 30.40
C VAL A 533 9.97 21.42 29.37
N SER A 534 9.36 20.29 29.76
CA SER A 534 8.47 19.53 28.89
C SER A 534 7.23 20.32 28.45
N ALA A 535 6.62 21.08 29.38
CA ALA A 535 5.47 21.93 29.07
C ALA A 535 5.82 23.06 28.09
N GLU A 536 6.95 23.76 28.30
CA GLU A 536 7.40 24.81 27.39
C GLU A 536 7.79 24.25 26.01
N GLN A 537 8.42 23.06 25.98
CA GLN A 537 8.72 22.37 24.73
C GLN A 537 7.44 22.01 23.95
N GLY A 538 6.39 21.56 24.63
CA GLY A 538 5.08 21.31 24.02
C GLY A 538 4.47 22.56 23.37
N ARG A 539 4.58 23.73 24.02
CA ARG A 539 4.10 25.00 23.46
C ARG A 539 4.89 25.44 22.22
N ALA A 540 6.20 25.30 22.25
CA ALA A 540 7.03 25.60 21.08
C ALA A 540 6.68 24.69 19.88
N MET A 541 6.43 23.40 20.13
CA MET A 541 6.01 22.45 19.08
C MET A 541 4.63 22.80 18.50
N ASP A 542 3.68 23.25 19.33
CA ASP A 542 2.36 23.70 18.86
C ASP A 542 2.46 24.95 17.97
N LEU A 543 3.23 25.95 18.39
CA LEU A 543 3.48 27.15 17.58
C LEU A 543 4.16 26.84 16.24
N ALA A 544 5.15 25.92 16.25
CA ALA A 544 5.80 25.46 15.01
C ALA A 544 4.83 24.73 14.08
N SER A 545 3.92 23.91 14.63
CA SER A 545 2.86 23.24 13.87
C SER A 545 1.89 24.25 13.24
N GLN A 546 1.45 25.25 14.00
CA GLN A 546 0.59 26.33 13.48
C GLN A 546 1.25 27.09 12.33
N LEU A 547 2.55 27.37 12.43
CA LEU A 547 3.31 28.07 11.39
C LEU A 547 3.39 27.26 10.09
N ASN A 548 3.57 25.94 10.19
CA ASN A 548 3.58 25.03 9.04
C ASN A 548 2.19 24.84 8.40
N ALA A 549 1.12 24.97 9.19
CA ALA A 549 -0.25 24.87 8.68
C ALA A 549 -0.70 26.10 7.87
N ILE A 550 0.04 27.21 7.91
CA ILE A 550 -0.23 28.42 7.12
C ILE A 550 0.40 28.23 5.73
N THR A 551 -0.41 27.72 4.80
CA THR A 551 -0.05 27.63 3.37
C THR A 551 -0.59 28.83 2.59
N PRO A 552 0.05 29.22 1.47
CA PRO A 552 -0.47 30.28 0.60
C PRO A 552 -1.93 30.05 0.21
N GLY A 553 -2.28 28.85 -0.24
CA GLY A 553 -3.65 28.50 -0.63
C GLY A 553 -4.67 28.71 0.49
N LYS A 554 -4.38 28.28 1.71
CA LYS A 554 -5.28 28.48 2.86
C LYS A 554 -5.45 29.97 3.18
N VAL A 555 -4.37 30.76 3.13
CA VAL A 555 -4.44 32.22 3.32
C VAL A 555 -5.26 32.88 2.22
N PHE A 556 -5.09 32.50 0.95
CA PHE A 556 -5.86 33.04 -0.17
C PHE A 556 -7.35 32.70 -0.07
N VAL A 557 -7.69 31.45 0.28
CA VAL A 557 -9.08 30.99 0.44
C VAL A 557 -9.76 31.64 1.65
N GLU A 558 -9.09 31.71 2.81
CA GLU A 558 -9.62 32.41 3.98
C GLU A 558 -9.80 33.91 3.70
N PHE A 559 -8.84 34.55 3.04
CA PHE A 559 -8.97 35.95 2.65
C PHE A 559 -10.13 36.19 1.67
N ALA A 560 -10.38 35.25 0.75
CA ALA A 560 -11.51 35.28 -0.16
C ALA A 560 -12.85 35.00 0.55
N GLY A 561 -12.86 34.14 1.58
CA GLY A 561 -14.06 33.69 2.29
C GLY A 561 -14.50 34.57 3.47
N GLU A 562 -13.59 35.18 4.23
CA GLU A 562 -13.89 35.82 5.52
C GLU A 562 -14.64 37.17 5.41
N ARG A 563 -14.72 37.79 4.23
CA ARG A 563 -15.39 39.10 4.07
C ARG A 563 -16.11 39.26 2.72
N SER A 564 -17.19 38.51 2.51
CA SER A 564 -18.06 38.72 1.34
C SER A 564 -18.91 40.00 1.51
N THR A 565 -18.54 41.08 0.83
CA THR A 565 -19.39 42.10 0.15
C THR A 565 -18.62 43.39 -0.21
N ASP A 566 -17.43 43.62 0.35
CA ASP A 566 -16.70 44.88 0.15
C ASP A 566 -15.72 44.86 -1.05
N TYR A 567 -15.88 45.79 -1.99
CA TYR A 567 -14.96 46.00 -3.12
C TYR A 567 -13.53 46.37 -2.67
N ARG A 568 -13.38 46.92 -1.46
CA ARG A 568 -12.09 47.30 -0.86
C ARG A 568 -11.22 46.10 -0.47
N SER A 569 -11.80 44.94 -0.12
CA SER A 569 -11.01 43.75 0.26
C SER A 569 -10.43 43.03 -0.97
N LYS A 570 -11.20 42.93 -2.06
CA LYS A 570 -10.70 42.43 -3.35
C LYS A 570 -9.52 43.25 -3.87
N LEU A 571 -9.55 44.57 -3.68
CA LEU A 571 -8.44 45.47 -3.99
C LEU A 571 -7.19 45.22 -3.13
N GLY A 572 -7.34 44.86 -1.85
CA GLY A 572 -6.22 44.51 -0.96
C GLY A 572 -5.52 43.22 -1.37
N LEU A 573 -6.29 42.16 -1.69
CA LEU A 573 -5.77 40.89 -2.20
C LEU A 573 -5.02 41.08 -3.52
N LEU A 574 -5.65 41.78 -4.47
CA LEU A 574 -5.04 42.10 -5.76
C LEU A 574 -3.78 42.96 -5.58
N GLY A 575 -3.79 43.92 -4.65
CA GLY A 575 -2.63 44.73 -4.34
C GLY A 575 -1.45 43.89 -3.84
N ALA A 576 -1.70 42.98 -2.90
CA ALA A 576 -0.65 42.13 -2.35
C ALA A 576 -0.13 41.09 -3.35
N VAL A 577 -1.02 40.40 -4.08
CA VAL A 577 -0.62 39.49 -5.17
C VAL A 577 0.21 40.21 -6.22
N ARG A 578 -0.16 41.45 -6.59
CA ARG A 578 0.62 42.24 -7.54
C ARG A 578 1.99 42.62 -6.99
N GLU A 579 2.14 42.88 -5.69
CA GLU A 579 3.46 43.15 -5.11
C GLU A 579 4.32 41.89 -5.05
N ASP A 580 3.74 40.75 -4.69
CA ASP A 580 4.43 39.45 -4.68
C ASP A 580 4.94 39.08 -6.09
N LEU A 581 4.11 39.27 -7.11
CA LEU A 581 4.51 39.07 -8.50
C LEU A 581 5.59 40.06 -8.95
N ARG A 582 5.57 41.33 -8.49
CA ARG A 582 6.66 42.29 -8.77
C ARG A 582 7.96 41.92 -8.07
N GLN A 583 7.90 41.38 -6.87
CA GLN A 583 9.08 40.90 -6.17
C GLN A 583 9.70 39.72 -6.94
N LEU A 584 8.88 38.74 -7.31
CA LEU A 584 9.28 37.60 -8.12
C LEU A 584 9.91 38.04 -9.45
N GLU A 585 9.32 39.04 -10.11
CA GLU A 585 9.87 39.66 -11.32
C GLU A 585 11.29 40.20 -11.10
N ARG A 586 11.51 40.99 -10.04
CA ARG A 586 12.82 41.56 -9.74
C ARG A 586 13.87 40.48 -9.48
N GLU A 587 13.50 39.44 -8.75
CA GLU A 587 14.41 38.33 -8.42
C GLU A 587 14.80 37.52 -9.64
N ILE A 588 13.84 37.15 -10.49
CA ILE A 588 14.11 36.41 -11.73
C ILE A 588 14.99 37.25 -12.68
N VAL A 589 14.68 38.53 -12.86
CA VAL A 589 15.48 39.43 -13.72
C VAL A 589 16.91 39.57 -13.18
N SER A 590 17.06 39.76 -11.87
CA SER A 590 18.37 39.83 -11.22
C SER A 590 19.15 38.52 -11.39
N ASN A 591 18.51 37.37 -11.17
CA ASN A 591 19.13 36.07 -11.31
C ASN A 591 19.56 35.77 -12.76
N ASN A 592 18.71 36.12 -13.72
CA ASN A 592 18.98 35.97 -15.15
C ASN A 592 20.18 36.82 -15.58
N THR A 593 20.26 38.06 -15.08
CA THR A 593 21.39 38.96 -15.35
C THR A 593 22.68 38.38 -14.77
N ALA A 594 22.64 37.93 -13.50
CA ALA A 594 23.79 37.30 -12.85
C ALA A 594 24.28 36.05 -13.60
N ALA A 595 23.35 35.21 -14.08
CA ALA A 595 23.67 34.00 -14.83
C ALA A 595 24.34 34.28 -16.19
N ILE A 596 24.06 35.43 -16.81
CA ILE A 596 24.69 35.87 -18.06
C ILE A 596 26.06 36.51 -17.79
N ASP A 597 26.14 37.44 -16.83
CA ASP A 597 27.31 38.28 -16.61
C ASP A 597 28.43 37.57 -15.83
N SER A 598 28.07 36.61 -14.97
CA SER A 598 29.02 35.91 -14.10
C SER A 598 28.65 34.44 -13.95
N ALA A 599 29.55 33.54 -14.37
CA ALA A 599 29.37 32.10 -14.13
C ALA A 599 29.33 31.73 -12.63
N MET A 600 29.67 32.65 -11.73
CA MET A 600 29.59 32.52 -10.27
C MET A 600 28.63 33.58 -9.71
N GLY A 601 27.57 33.16 -9.00
CA GLY A 601 26.67 34.06 -8.26
C GLY A 601 25.19 34.02 -8.65
N TYR A 602 24.80 33.19 -9.63
CA TYR A 602 23.39 32.93 -9.88
C TYR A 602 22.84 31.88 -8.91
N ASP A 603 21.59 32.06 -8.49
CA ASP A 603 20.85 31.10 -7.68
C ASP A 603 20.14 30.11 -8.60
N ALA A 604 20.60 28.85 -8.57
CA ALA A 604 20.00 27.77 -9.35
C ALA A 604 18.58 27.41 -8.87
N SER A 605 18.16 27.85 -7.69
CA SER A 605 16.81 27.62 -7.18
C SER A 605 15.76 28.59 -7.71
N VAL A 606 16.19 29.73 -8.26
CA VAL A 606 15.29 30.70 -8.89
C VAL A 606 15.14 30.33 -10.38
N PRO A 607 13.92 30.12 -10.89
CA PRO A 607 13.71 29.79 -12.30
C PRO A 607 14.07 30.97 -13.20
N ASN A 608 14.64 30.69 -14.37
CA ASN A 608 14.91 31.73 -15.36
C ASN A 608 13.65 32.10 -16.17
N ARG A 609 12.71 31.15 -16.27
CA ARG A 609 11.46 31.28 -17.01
C ARG A 609 10.36 30.45 -16.37
N ILE A 610 9.14 30.96 -16.41
CA ILE A 610 7.95 30.25 -15.95
C ILE A 610 7.01 30.06 -17.14
N VAL A 611 6.61 28.82 -17.40
CA VAL A 611 5.65 28.46 -18.43
C VAL A 611 4.39 27.88 -17.78
N LEU A 612 3.26 28.56 -17.94
CA LEU A 612 1.96 28.18 -17.38
C LEU A 612 1.09 27.54 -18.45
N TYR A 613 0.60 26.33 -18.21
CA TYR A 613 -0.24 25.56 -19.12
C TYR A 613 -1.66 25.43 -18.55
N ILE A 614 -2.66 25.96 -19.24
CA ILE A 614 -4.07 25.90 -18.84
C ILE A 614 -4.84 25.00 -19.81
N ASP A 615 -5.45 23.94 -19.30
CA ASP A 615 -6.19 22.94 -20.08
C ASP A 615 -7.66 22.79 -19.65
N ASP A 616 -8.45 22.12 -20.49
CA ASP A 616 -9.87 21.77 -20.28
C ASP A 616 -10.78 22.97 -19.92
N LEU A 617 -10.39 24.18 -20.34
CA LEU A 617 -11.18 25.40 -20.15
C LEU A 617 -12.54 25.30 -20.86
N ASP A 618 -12.61 24.54 -21.95
CA ASP A 618 -13.83 24.28 -22.71
C ASP A 618 -14.84 23.35 -22.01
N ARG A 619 -14.48 22.77 -20.85
CA ARG A 619 -15.42 22.03 -19.99
C ARG A 619 -16.03 22.89 -18.89
N CYS A 620 -15.45 24.06 -18.60
CA CYS A 620 -15.92 24.93 -17.53
C CYS A 620 -17.20 25.70 -17.93
N PRO A 621 -18.10 26.00 -16.98
CA PRO A 621 -19.23 26.91 -17.20
C PRO A 621 -18.78 28.32 -17.66
N PRO A 622 -19.61 29.07 -18.41
CA PRO A 622 -19.25 30.39 -18.93
C PRO A 622 -18.65 31.37 -17.91
N ALA A 623 -19.29 31.55 -16.75
CA ALA A 623 -18.78 32.41 -15.67
C ALA A 623 -17.37 32.02 -15.20
N LYS A 624 -17.07 30.71 -15.17
CA LYS A 624 -15.76 30.19 -14.76
C LYS A 624 -14.70 30.39 -15.84
N VAL A 625 -15.08 30.29 -17.11
CA VAL A 625 -14.20 30.59 -18.25
C VAL A 625 -13.71 32.05 -18.17
N VAL A 626 -14.62 32.99 -17.92
CA VAL A 626 -14.26 34.42 -17.80
C VAL A 626 -13.34 34.66 -16.59
N GLN A 627 -13.60 34.04 -15.44
CA GLN A 627 -12.71 34.14 -14.26
C GLN A 627 -11.27 33.71 -14.57
N VAL A 628 -11.08 32.62 -15.33
CA VAL A 628 -9.75 32.15 -15.73
C VAL A 628 -9.09 33.13 -16.70
N LEU A 629 -9.83 33.67 -17.68
CA LEU A 629 -9.29 34.66 -18.62
C LEU A 629 -8.90 35.97 -17.93
N GLU A 630 -9.67 36.42 -16.94
CA GLU A 630 -9.31 37.58 -16.10
C GLU A 630 -8.03 37.30 -15.30
N ALA A 631 -7.86 36.09 -14.77
CA ALA A 631 -6.64 35.65 -14.09
C ALA A 631 -5.43 35.70 -15.04
N VAL A 632 -5.58 35.12 -16.23
CA VAL A 632 -4.54 35.13 -17.27
C VAL A 632 -4.18 36.57 -17.63
N HIS A 633 -5.18 37.44 -17.85
CA HIS A 633 -4.94 38.84 -18.17
C HIS A 633 -4.16 39.58 -17.07
N LEU A 634 -4.43 39.30 -15.79
CA LEU A 634 -3.65 39.82 -14.67
C LEU A 634 -2.20 39.33 -14.69
N LEU A 635 -1.97 38.03 -14.94
CA LEU A 635 -0.63 37.46 -15.03
C LEU A 635 0.18 38.06 -16.19
N LEU A 636 -0.48 38.34 -17.32
CA LEU A 636 0.12 39.02 -18.48
C LEU A 636 0.44 40.51 -18.22
N ALA A 637 0.05 41.08 -17.07
CA ALA A 637 0.50 42.41 -16.68
C ALA A 637 1.95 42.42 -16.15
N PHE A 638 2.55 41.25 -15.94
CA PHE A 638 3.91 41.07 -15.44
C PHE A 638 4.76 40.32 -16.47
N PRO A 639 6.01 40.76 -16.74
CA PRO A 639 6.91 40.12 -17.69
C PRO A 639 7.55 38.84 -17.12
N LEU A 640 6.71 37.94 -16.61
CA LEU A 640 7.08 36.72 -15.91
C LEU A 640 6.72 35.46 -16.68
N PHE A 641 5.51 35.43 -17.23
CA PHE A 641 4.88 34.19 -17.66
C PHE A 641 4.84 34.06 -19.18
N VAL A 642 5.17 32.86 -19.66
CA VAL A 642 4.67 32.37 -20.94
C VAL A 642 3.46 31.50 -20.64
N VAL A 643 2.28 31.82 -21.17
CA VAL A 643 1.02 31.16 -20.85
C VAL A 643 0.47 30.43 -22.08
N PHE A 644 0.23 29.13 -21.98
CA PHE A 644 -0.56 28.36 -22.95
C PHE A 644 -1.99 28.20 -22.42
N VAL A 645 -2.99 28.44 -23.28
CA VAL A 645 -4.39 28.15 -22.95
C VAL A 645 -5.00 27.31 -24.07
N ALA A 646 -5.39 26.09 -23.76
CA ALA A 646 -6.08 25.19 -24.67
C ALA A 646 -7.59 25.32 -24.53
N VAL A 647 -8.29 25.67 -25.61
CA VAL A 647 -9.74 25.91 -25.59
C VAL A 647 -10.39 25.81 -26.98
N ASP A 648 -11.63 25.34 -27.06
CA ASP A 648 -12.46 25.45 -28.28
C ASP A 648 -12.88 26.92 -28.49
N SER A 649 -12.56 27.49 -29.65
CA SER A 649 -12.82 28.91 -29.94
C SER A 649 -14.32 29.25 -30.02
N ARG A 650 -15.16 28.29 -30.41
CA ARG A 650 -16.62 28.47 -30.45
C ARG A 650 -17.18 28.52 -29.04
N TRP A 651 -16.72 27.60 -28.18
CA TRP A 651 -17.09 27.59 -26.76
C TRP A 651 -16.65 28.87 -26.07
N LEU A 652 -15.39 29.27 -26.24
CA LEU A 652 -14.84 30.49 -25.65
C LEU A 652 -15.62 31.74 -26.07
N SER A 653 -15.92 31.87 -27.37
CA SER A 653 -16.69 33.00 -27.90
C SER A 653 -18.10 33.02 -27.32
N SER A 654 -18.73 31.86 -27.19
CA SER A 654 -20.09 31.73 -26.65
C SER A 654 -20.13 32.10 -25.16
N ALA A 655 -19.16 31.61 -24.39
CA ALA A 655 -19.01 31.93 -22.97
C ALA A 655 -18.79 33.44 -22.72
N LEU A 656 -17.93 34.08 -23.53
CA LEU A 656 -17.69 35.53 -23.45
C LEU A 656 -18.96 36.33 -23.77
N ILE A 657 -19.70 35.95 -24.81
CA ILE A 657 -20.95 36.61 -25.19
C ILE A 657 -21.99 36.45 -24.08
N GLU A 658 -22.07 35.30 -23.43
CA GLU A 658 -23.05 35.05 -22.37
C GLU A 658 -22.82 35.92 -21.12
N GLU A 659 -21.57 36.01 -20.67
CA GLU A 659 -21.20 36.64 -19.40
C GLU A 659 -20.93 38.14 -19.52
N LEU A 660 -20.34 38.61 -20.63
CA LEU A 660 -20.01 40.03 -20.79
C LEU A 660 -21.20 40.80 -21.36
N HIS A 661 -21.99 41.41 -20.48
CA HIS A 661 -23.16 42.22 -20.86
C HIS A 661 -22.88 43.30 -21.92
N ALA A 662 -21.67 43.87 -21.93
CA ALA A 662 -21.22 44.84 -22.94
C ALA A 662 -21.19 44.25 -24.36
N LEU A 663 -20.83 42.97 -24.51
CA LEU A 663 -20.85 42.27 -25.80
C LEU A 663 -22.29 41.94 -26.24
N ARG A 664 -23.21 41.71 -25.30
CA ARG A 664 -24.64 41.41 -25.59
C ARG A 664 -25.42 42.63 -26.06
N THR A 665 -25.19 43.79 -25.45
CA THR A 665 -25.93 45.03 -25.78
C THR A 665 -25.46 45.68 -27.07
N LEU A 666 -24.21 45.44 -27.46
CA LEU A 666 -23.58 46.06 -28.62
C LEU A 666 -23.67 45.21 -29.91
N SER A 667 -24.18 43.98 -29.81
CA SER A 667 -24.38 43.08 -30.97
C SER A 667 -25.62 43.42 -31.82
N GLN A 668 -26.35 44.49 -31.51
CA GLN A 668 -27.50 44.99 -32.28
C GLN A 668 -27.10 46.06 -33.32
N GLY A 669 -26.22 45.70 -34.26
CA GLY A 669 -26.20 46.34 -35.59
C GLY A 669 -25.40 47.63 -35.80
N LYS A 670 -24.36 47.95 -35.01
CA LYS A 670 -23.35 48.96 -35.39
C LYS A 670 -22.00 48.30 -35.66
N ALA A 671 -21.35 48.66 -36.77
CA ALA A 671 -20.09 48.08 -37.25
C ALA A 671 -18.85 48.40 -36.39
N ASP A 672 -19.01 49.13 -35.28
CA ASP A 672 -17.92 49.70 -34.47
C ASP A 672 -18.01 49.23 -33.00
N THR A 673 -18.59 48.04 -32.79
CA THR A 673 -18.81 47.50 -31.45
C THR A 673 -17.81 46.40 -31.12
N PRO A 674 -17.22 46.40 -29.90
CA PRO A 674 -16.30 45.36 -29.48
C PRO A 674 -16.95 43.98 -29.53
N THR A 675 -16.25 43.03 -30.13
CA THR A 675 -16.67 41.63 -30.28
C THR A 675 -15.92 40.71 -29.32
N ALA A 676 -16.41 39.49 -29.13
CA ALA A 676 -15.68 38.47 -28.38
C ALA A 676 -14.31 38.17 -29.01
N ARG A 677 -14.19 38.30 -30.35
CA ARG A 677 -12.93 38.14 -31.06
C ARG A 677 -11.90 39.20 -30.66
N ASP A 678 -12.32 40.46 -30.55
CA ASP A 678 -11.45 41.57 -30.11
C ASP A 678 -10.98 41.37 -28.67
N TYR A 679 -11.79 40.73 -27.82
CA TYR A 679 -11.40 40.38 -26.46
C TYR A 679 -10.33 39.27 -26.45
N ILE A 680 -10.52 38.22 -27.26
CA ILE A 680 -9.57 37.11 -27.42
C ILE A 680 -8.22 37.61 -27.96
N GLU A 681 -8.22 38.49 -28.97
CA GLU A 681 -7.01 39.06 -29.58
C GLU A 681 -6.18 39.89 -28.57
N LYS A 682 -6.83 40.53 -27.60
CA LYS A 682 -6.13 41.26 -26.53
C LYS A 682 -5.42 40.36 -25.53
N ILE A 683 -5.88 39.13 -25.36
CA ILE A 683 -5.32 38.17 -24.40
C ILE A 683 -4.22 37.35 -25.07
N PHE A 684 -4.48 36.80 -26.26
CA PHE A 684 -3.57 35.88 -26.94
C PHE A 684 -2.73 36.61 -28.00
N GLN A 685 -1.44 36.77 -27.73
CA GLN A 685 -0.50 37.36 -28.69
C GLN A 685 -0.16 36.37 -29.82
N LEU A 686 -0.19 35.06 -29.54
CA LEU A 686 0.03 34.03 -30.54
C LEU A 686 -1.15 33.03 -30.56
N PRO A 687 -2.14 33.23 -31.43
CA PRO A 687 -3.20 32.25 -31.61
C PRO A 687 -2.73 31.14 -32.56
N PHE A 688 -2.73 29.90 -32.08
CA PHE A 688 -2.32 28.71 -32.81
C PHE A 688 -3.50 27.76 -32.98
N TRP A 689 -3.86 27.43 -34.23
CA TRP A 689 -4.94 26.49 -34.53
C TRP A 689 -4.39 25.11 -34.82
N VAL A 690 -4.75 24.14 -33.99
CA VAL A 690 -4.48 22.72 -34.24
C VAL A 690 -5.27 22.30 -35.47
N GLN A 691 -4.55 21.92 -36.53
CA GLN A 691 -5.18 21.54 -37.78
C GLN A 691 -5.88 20.18 -37.64
N PRO A 692 -7.02 19.98 -38.31
CA PRO A 692 -7.61 18.65 -38.45
C PRO A 692 -6.66 17.71 -39.20
N LEU A 693 -6.75 16.43 -38.92
CA LEU A 693 -5.90 15.41 -39.54
C LEU A 693 -6.21 15.25 -41.04
N SER A 694 -5.16 15.26 -41.86
CA SER A 694 -5.20 14.87 -43.26
C SER A 694 -5.48 13.37 -43.44
N GLY A 695 -5.79 12.93 -44.67
CA GLY A 695 -5.97 11.51 -44.97
C GLY A 695 -4.73 10.67 -44.67
N GLU A 696 -3.54 11.21 -44.95
CA GLU A 696 -2.24 10.56 -44.75
C GLU A 696 -1.89 10.43 -43.27
N GLU A 697 -2.04 11.50 -42.48
CA GLU A 697 -1.80 11.48 -41.03
C GLU A 697 -2.75 10.50 -40.31
N ARG A 698 -4.01 10.41 -40.74
CA ARG A 698 -4.95 9.41 -40.21
C ARG A 698 -4.47 7.99 -40.49
N GLY A 699 -3.99 7.73 -41.71
CA GLY A 699 -3.40 6.44 -42.07
C GLY A 699 -2.14 6.11 -41.26
N ALA A 700 -1.29 7.09 -41.01
CA ALA A 700 -0.09 6.95 -40.17
C ALA A 700 -0.42 6.62 -38.71
N ILE A 701 -1.44 7.27 -38.12
CA ILE A 701 -1.92 6.94 -36.77
C ILE A 701 -2.50 5.52 -36.73
N VAL A 702 -3.32 5.14 -37.71
CA VAL A 702 -3.89 3.77 -37.79
C VAL A 702 -2.77 2.75 -37.87
N SER A 703 -1.80 2.95 -38.77
CA SER A 703 -0.65 2.06 -38.91
C SER A 703 0.18 2.00 -37.62
N GLY A 704 0.48 3.14 -37.00
CA GLY A 704 1.25 3.19 -35.74
C GLY A 704 0.55 2.52 -34.56
N LEU A 705 -0.78 2.68 -34.43
CA LEU A 705 -1.56 2.05 -33.37
C LEU A 705 -1.79 0.55 -33.61
N LEU A 706 -1.82 0.10 -34.88
CA LEU A 706 -1.94 -1.30 -35.25
C LEU A 706 -0.58 -2.02 -35.37
N SER A 707 0.54 -1.30 -35.50
CA SER A 707 1.89 -1.87 -35.62
C SER A 707 2.30 -2.79 -34.46
N PRO A 708 1.94 -2.51 -33.19
CA PRO A 708 2.18 -3.45 -32.10
C PRO A 708 1.48 -4.81 -32.28
N ALA A 709 0.42 -4.88 -33.09
CA ALA A 709 -0.31 -6.10 -33.47
C ALA A 709 0.35 -6.89 -34.63
N ILE A 710 1.47 -6.39 -35.20
CA ILE A 710 2.23 -7.02 -36.31
C ILE A 710 3.31 -8.02 -35.78
N ARG A 711 3.42 -8.28 -34.48
CA ARG A 711 4.51 -9.15 -33.97
C ARG A 711 4.36 -10.63 -34.35
N SER A 712 5.36 -11.10 -35.13
CA SER A 712 5.84 -12.46 -35.43
C SER A 712 4.95 -13.40 -36.25
N ALA A 713 5.05 -13.30 -37.58
CA ALA A 713 4.94 -14.47 -38.46
C ALA A 713 6.18 -15.37 -38.23
N GLY A 714 6.09 -16.23 -37.23
CA GLY A 714 7.12 -17.18 -36.82
C GLY A 714 6.97 -17.51 -35.33
N GLU A 715 6.65 -18.78 -35.03
CA GLU A 715 6.43 -19.36 -33.70
C GLU A 715 5.05 -19.10 -33.05
N GLY A 716 4.14 -20.06 -33.28
CA GLY A 716 3.40 -20.78 -32.22
C GLY A 716 2.44 -20.00 -31.31
N THR A 717 1.17 -19.97 -31.74
CA THR A 717 -0.08 -20.29 -30.99
C THR A 717 -0.42 -19.63 -29.65
N ALA A 718 -1.72 -19.36 -29.46
CA ALA A 718 -2.29 -18.76 -28.27
C ALA A 718 -3.58 -19.46 -27.82
N PRO A 719 -4.05 -19.22 -26.57
CA PRO A 719 -5.50 -19.22 -26.35
C PRO A 719 -6.02 -18.33 -25.20
N GLY A 720 -7.34 -18.16 -25.22
CA GLY A 720 -8.27 -18.58 -24.16
C GLY A 720 -8.92 -17.57 -23.20
N GLY A 721 -9.81 -16.70 -23.65
CA GLY A 721 -10.64 -15.81 -22.82
C GLY A 721 -11.90 -16.51 -22.40
N GLY A 722 -12.26 -16.31 -21.13
CA GLY A 722 -13.55 -16.67 -20.60
C GLY A 722 -14.14 -15.51 -19.79
N VAL A 723 -15.46 -15.42 -19.81
CA VAL A 723 -16.24 -14.89 -18.68
C VAL A 723 -17.38 -15.86 -18.37
N LEU A 724 -17.69 -15.96 -17.07
CA LEU A 724 -18.67 -16.81 -16.43
C LEU A 724 -20.13 -16.33 -16.59
N ARG A 725 -20.98 -17.32 -16.95
CA ARG A 725 -22.32 -17.74 -16.46
C ARG A 725 -23.40 -16.75 -15.99
N LEU A 726 -24.63 -17.10 -16.38
CA LEU A 726 -25.72 -17.42 -15.44
C LEU A 726 -26.64 -18.52 -16.00
N ASP A 727 -27.26 -19.24 -15.06
CA ASP A 727 -27.88 -20.57 -15.17
C ASP A 727 -29.33 -20.58 -15.68
N ASP A 728 -29.67 -21.66 -16.38
CA ASP A 728 -30.88 -22.45 -16.14
C ASP A 728 -30.51 -23.92 -16.41
N VAL A 729 -30.08 -24.58 -15.33
CA VAL A 729 -29.23 -25.78 -15.33
C VAL A 729 -29.82 -27.04 -15.98
N ARG A 730 -31.06 -27.07 -16.49
CA ARG A 730 -31.68 -28.39 -16.75
C ARG A 730 -32.37 -28.64 -18.09
N THR A 731 -32.46 -27.67 -18.98
CA THR A 731 -33.26 -27.88 -20.22
C THR A 731 -32.46 -27.72 -21.50
N SER A 732 -31.44 -26.86 -21.51
CA SER A 732 -30.63 -26.56 -22.70
C SER A 732 -29.32 -27.36 -22.78
N ALA A 733 -29.06 -28.30 -21.88
CA ALA A 733 -27.91 -29.22 -21.98
C ALA A 733 -28.14 -30.28 -23.06
N ILE A 734 -29.38 -30.74 -23.22
CA ILE A 734 -29.75 -31.73 -24.25
C ILE A 734 -29.78 -31.10 -25.65
N ASP A 735 -30.26 -29.85 -25.77
CA ASP A 735 -30.26 -29.12 -27.05
C ASP A 735 -28.87 -28.59 -27.46
N ARG A 736 -28.00 -28.21 -26.51
CA ARG A 736 -26.64 -27.73 -26.82
C ARG A 736 -25.67 -28.83 -27.25
N MET A 737 -25.89 -30.08 -26.87
CA MET A 737 -24.94 -31.16 -27.17
C MET A 737 -25.10 -31.72 -28.59
N ILE A 738 -26.23 -31.47 -29.25
CA ILE A 738 -26.54 -32.09 -30.55
C ILE A 738 -27.21 -31.10 -31.55
N GLY A 739 -27.79 -29.99 -31.11
CA GLY A 739 -28.35 -28.95 -31.97
C GLY A 739 -27.33 -27.93 -32.46
N GLN A 740 -27.52 -27.45 -33.70
CA GLN A 740 -26.69 -26.45 -34.37
C GLN A 740 -26.32 -25.24 -33.49
N SER A 741 -25.08 -24.78 -33.66
CA SER A 741 -24.56 -23.48 -33.21
C SER A 741 -24.33 -23.35 -31.69
N GLY A 742 -23.07 -23.39 -31.30
CA GLY A 742 -22.63 -22.96 -29.97
C GLY A 742 -22.96 -21.48 -29.76
N SER A 743 -23.94 -21.21 -28.91
CA SER A 743 -24.26 -19.87 -28.41
C SER A 743 -23.23 -19.42 -27.38
N GLY A 744 -22.47 -18.38 -27.72
CA GLY A 744 -21.63 -17.65 -26.79
C GLY A 744 -20.55 -16.84 -27.49
N LEU A 745 -20.70 -15.51 -27.49
CA LEU A 745 -19.63 -14.57 -27.77
C LEU A 745 -18.41 -14.97 -26.91
N ARG A 746 -17.33 -15.43 -27.55
CA ARG A 746 -16.02 -15.60 -26.91
C ARG A 746 -15.02 -14.73 -27.63
N VAL A 747 -14.32 -13.89 -26.87
CA VAL A 747 -13.24 -13.03 -27.36
C VAL A 747 -12.10 -13.94 -27.81
N GLU A 748 -11.51 -13.66 -28.97
CA GLU A 748 -10.24 -14.25 -29.39
C GLU A 748 -9.14 -13.79 -28.46
N THR A 749 -8.32 -14.75 -28.11
CA THR A 749 -7.47 -14.70 -26.93
C THR A 749 -6.07 -15.20 -27.22
N SER A 750 -5.83 -15.50 -28.49
CA SER A 750 -4.73 -14.96 -29.27
C SER A 750 -4.69 -13.44 -29.25
N SER A 751 -3.49 -12.89 -29.02
CA SER A 751 -3.16 -11.54 -29.47
C SER A 751 -3.61 -11.40 -30.92
N LEU A 752 -4.47 -10.42 -31.21
CA LEU A 752 -4.91 -10.11 -32.57
C LEU A 752 -3.67 -9.98 -33.46
N THR A 753 -3.46 -10.94 -34.37
CA THR A 753 -2.37 -10.91 -35.36
C THR A 753 -2.95 -10.38 -36.65
N LEU A 754 -2.49 -9.19 -37.05
CA LEU A 754 -2.87 -8.58 -38.32
C LEU A 754 -1.76 -8.84 -39.34
N SER A 755 -2.13 -9.22 -40.56
CA SER A 755 -1.18 -9.27 -41.66
C SER A 755 -0.72 -7.86 -42.04
N PRO A 756 0.49 -7.69 -42.61
CA PRO A 756 0.92 -6.39 -43.12
C PRO A 756 -0.07 -5.80 -44.12
N GLU A 757 -0.69 -6.64 -44.96
CA GLU A 757 -1.71 -6.23 -45.93
C GLU A 757 -3.00 -5.73 -45.26
N GLU A 758 -3.41 -6.32 -44.13
CA GLU A 758 -4.56 -5.85 -43.33
C GLU A 758 -4.30 -4.51 -42.67
N VAL A 759 -3.09 -4.28 -42.16
CA VAL A 759 -2.70 -2.98 -41.57
C VAL A 759 -2.56 -1.92 -42.64
N GLU A 760 -1.96 -2.25 -43.78
CA GLU A 760 -1.86 -1.37 -44.93
C GLU A 760 -3.25 -0.99 -45.46
N PHE A 761 -4.16 -1.96 -45.61
CA PHE A 761 -5.55 -1.68 -45.99
C PHE A 761 -6.26 -0.77 -44.97
N ALA A 762 -6.12 -1.04 -43.67
CA ALA A 762 -6.71 -0.21 -42.63
C ALA A 762 -6.15 1.23 -42.65
N ALA A 763 -4.86 1.42 -42.98
CA ALA A 763 -4.26 2.73 -43.17
C ALA A 763 -4.84 3.48 -44.39
N HIS A 764 -5.09 2.77 -45.49
CA HIS A 764 -5.75 3.33 -46.69
C HIS A 764 -7.19 3.83 -46.44
N LEU A 765 -7.84 3.39 -45.35
CA LEU A 765 -9.15 3.91 -44.93
C LEU A 765 -9.08 5.29 -44.27
N GLY A 766 -7.88 5.82 -43.98
CA GLY A 766 -7.65 7.12 -43.36
C GLY A 766 -8.52 8.26 -43.93
N PRO A 767 -8.64 8.43 -45.26
CA PRO A 767 -9.52 9.42 -45.88
C PRO A 767 -11.00 9.30 -45.54
N LEU A 768 -11.49 8.18 -45.00
CA LEU A 768 -12.89 7.97 -44.59
C LEU A 768 -13.12 8.29 -43.10
N LEU A 769 -12.09 8.21 -42.25
CA LEU A 769 -12.19 8.31 -40.78
C LEU A 769 -12.43 9.74 -40.25
N GLY A 770 -12.76 9.88 -38.97
CA GLY A 770 -12.81 11.19 -38.34
C GLY A 770 -11.51 12.00 -38.46
N ASP A 771 -11.64 13.32 -38.51
CA ASP A 771 -10.58 14.32 -38.65
C ASP A 771 -9.83 14.66 -37.35
N THR A 772 -10.16 13.98 -36.24
CA THR A 772 -9.50 14.17 -34.94
C THR A 772 -8.80 12.89 -34.47
N PRO A 773 -7.65 12.97 -33.77
CA PRO A 773 -6.93 11.81 -33.25
C PRO A 773 -7.81 10.89 -32.39
N ARG A 774 -8.72 11.45 -31.59
CA ARG A 774 -9.68 10.68 -30.78
C ARG A 774 -10.58 9.80 -31.63
N ARG A 775 -11.09 10.31 -32.76
CA ARG A 775 -11.92 9.53 -33.68
C ARG A 775 -11.13 8.41 -34.36
N VAL A 776 -9.88 8.67 -34.72
CA VAL A 776 -8.99 7.63 -35.29
C VAL A 776 -8.69 6.53 -34.26
N LYS A 777 -8.34 6.88 -33.02
CA LYS A 777 -8.16 5.91 -31.92
C LYS A 777 -9.41 5.09 -31.69
N ARG A 778 -10.58 5.74 -31.70
CA ARG A 778 -11.88 5.06 -31.57
C ARG A 778 -12.07 4.03 -32.67
N PHE A 779 -11.86 4.41 -33.93
CA PHE A 779 -11.91 3.49 -35.06
C PHE A 779 -10.98 2.28 -34.84
N VAL A 780 -9.72 2.51 -34.46
CA VAL A 780 -8.75 1.43 -34.19
C VAL A 780 -9.24 0.50 -33.08
N ASN A 781 -9.69 1.05 -31.94
CA ASN A 781 -10.22 0.26 -30.83
C ASN A 781 -11.49 -0.52 -31.24
N THR A 782 -12.40 0.10 -32.01
CA THR A 782 -13.60 -0.54 -32.54
C THR A 782 -13.25 -1.66 -33.53
N LEU A 783 -12.28 -1.44 -34.40
CA LEU A 783 -11.81 -2.44 -35.35
C LEU A 783 -11.15 -3.63 -34.64
N GLN A 784 -10.24 -3.38 -33.70
CA GLN A 784 -9.61 -4.42 -32.89
C GLN A 784 -10.65 -5.23 -32.11
N PHE A 785 -11.65 -4.55 -31.52
CA PHE A 785 -12.77 -5.23 -30.87
C PHE A 785 -13.55 -6.11 -31.85
N LEU A 786 -13.98 -5.58 -33.00
CA LEU A 786 -14.77 -6.30 -33.98
C LEU A 786 -14.03 -7.50 -34.58
N LEU A 787 -12.71 -7.39 -34.77
CA LEU A 787 -11.87 -8.48 -35.24
C LEU A 787 -11.67 -9.56 -34.16
N SER A 788 -11.68 -9.17 -32.87
CA SER A 788 -11.52 -10.11 -31.75
C SER A 788 -12.78 -10.90 -31.38
N VAL A 789 -13.95 -10.65 -32.01
CA VAL A 789 -15.21 -11.34 -31.65
C VAL A 789 -15.39 -12.61 -32.50
N ARG A 790 -15.73 -13.77 -31.91
CA ARG A 790 -16.10 -15.01 -32.65
C ARG A 790 -17.61 -15.14 -32.96
N PRO A 791 -18.01 -15.89 -34.01
CA PRO A 791 -17.18 -16.73 -34.89
C PRO A 791 -16.25 -15.95 -35.84
N PRO A 792 -15.11 -16.53 -36.29
CA PRO A 792 -14.28 -15.89 -37.31
C PRO A 792 -15.13 -15.53 -38.53
N LEU A 793 -14.81 -14.42 -39.19
CA LEU A 793 -15.47 -14.04 -40.43
C LEU A 793 -15.36 -15.21 -41.42
N GLY A 794 -16.47 -15.66 -41.99
CA GLY A 794 -16.46 -16.78 -42.94
C GLY A 794 -15.69 -16.41 -44.22
N GLU A 795 -15.05 -17.39 -44.87
CA GLU A 795 -14.30 -17.19 -46.13
C GLU A 795 -15.19 -16.91 -47.36
N VAL A 796 -16.50 -16.72 -47.16
CA VAL A 796 -17.48 -16.61 -48.24
C VAL A 796 -17.76 -15.13 -48.54
N GLY A 797 -17.24 -14.65 -49.67
CA GLY A 797 -17.44 -13.29 -50.17
C GLY A 797 -16.55 -13.03 -51.40
N ALA A 798 -16.84 -11.98 -52.17
CA ALA A 798 -15.95 -11.56 -53.26
C ALA A 798 -14.70 -10.82 -52.72
N HIS A 799 -14.75 -10.38 -51.46
CA HIS A 799 -13.72 -9.60 -50.79
C HIS A 799 -13.17 -10.31 -49.55
N ALA A 800 -11.95 -9.94 -49.14
CA ALA A 800 -11.38 -10.44 -47.89
C ALA A 800 -12.25 -9.97 -46.70
N PRO A 801 -12.84 -10.89 -45.91
CA PRO A 801 -13.86 -10.54 -44.92
C PRO A 801 -13.38 -9.56 -43.84
N ARG A 802 -12.11 -9.63 -43.47
CA ARG A 802 -11.50 -8.75 -42.45
C ARG A 802 -11.30 -7.33 -42.96
N GLN A 803 -10.94 -7.19 -44.25
CA GLN A 803 -10.85 -5.89 -44.92
C GLN A 803 -12.25 -5.31 -45.13
N ALA A 804 -13.25 -6.12 -45.53
CA ALA A 804 -14.64 -5.68 -45.61
C ALA A 804 -15.15 -5.15 -44.25
N LEU A 805 -14.84 -5.85 -43.16
CA LEU A 805 -15.15 -5.40 -41.79
C LEU A 805 -14.47 -4.07 -41.44
N ALA A 806 -13.19 -3.90 -41.81
CA ALA A 806 -12.47 -2.65 -41.63
C ALA A 806 -13.13 -1.49 -42.38
N LEU A 807 -13.51 -1.71 -43.65
CA LEU A 807 -14.22 -0.72 -44.46
C LEU A 807 -15.56 -0.32 -43.84
N PHE A 808 -16.39 -1.29 -43.45
CA PHE A 808 -17.69 -1.01 -42.84
C PHE A 808 -17.57 -0.36 -41.45
N ALA A 809 -16.55 -0.71 -40.66
CA ALA A 809 -16.24 -0.02 -39.41
C ALA A 809 -15.79 1.44 -39.66
N ALA A 810 -15.00 1.70 -40.70
CA ALA A 810 -14.58 3.04 -41.10
C ALA A 810 -15.76 3.89 -41.60
N ILE A 811 -16.67 3.30 -42.39
CA ILE A 811 -17.92 3.94 -42.82
C ILE A 811 -18.78 4.29 -41.60
N ASN A 812 -18.94 3.37 -40.64
CA ASN A 812 -19.73 3.61 -39.43
C ASN A 812 -19.15 4.71 -38.52
N ASP A 813 -17.83 4.80 -38.40
CA ASP A 813 -17.16 5.82 -37.56
C ASP A 813 -17.05 7.20 -38.25
N GLY A 814 -16.73 7.17 -39.54
CA GLY A 814 -16.33 8.32 -40.33
C GLY A 814 -17.43 8.97 -41.16
N LEU A 815 -18.39 8.16 -41.65
CA LEU A 815 -19.46 8.53 -42.57
C LEU A 815 -20.84 8.07 -42.02
N PRO A 816 -21.31 8.68 -40.91
CA PRO A 816 -22.49 8.20 -40.19
C PRO A 816 -23.78 8.27 -41.02
N ASN A 817 -23.92 9.21 -41.95
CA ASN A 817 -25.11 9.28 -42.79
C ASN A 817 -25.10 8.19 -43.87
N VAL A 818 -23.94 7.89 -44.46
CA VAL A 818 -23.77 6.73 -45.35
C VAL A 818 -24.04 5.43 -44.59
N ALA A 819 -23.47 5.26 -43.40
CA ALA A 819 -23.66 4.09 -42.56
C ALA A 819 -25.15 3.81 -42.25
N ARG A 820 -25.94 4.86 -41.96
CA ARG A 820 -27.39 4.73 -41.75
C ARG A 820 -28.13 4.15 -42.93
N HIS A 821 -27.68 4.38 -44.16
CA HIS A 821 -28.29 3.83 -45.37
C HIS A 821 -27.78 2.41 -45.65
N VAL A 822 -26.49 2.17 -45.47
CA VAL A 822 -25.84 0.86 -45.66
C VAL A 822 -26.42 -0.21 -44.73
N PHE A 823 -26.61 0.12 -43.45
CA PHE A 823 -27.11 -0.85 -42.45
C PHE A 823 -28.64 -0.89 -42.31
N ARG A 824 -29.41 -0.34 -43.27
CA ARG A 824 -30.87 -0.57 -43.30
C ARG A 824 -31.14 -2.03 -43.71
N PRO A 825 -32.10 -2.74 -43.09
CA PRO A 825 -32.40 -4.14 -43.41
C PRO A 825 -32.56 -4.43 -44.91
N GLU A 826 -33.18 -3.51 -45.65
CA GLU A 826 -33.40 -3.57 -47.09
C GLU A 826 -32.15 -3.36 -47.96
N ASN A 827 -31.08 -2.80 -47.39
CA ASN A 827 -29.85 -2.42 -48.09
C ASN A 827 -28.64 -3.30 -47.72
N VAL A 828 -28.72 -4.14 -46.68
CA VAL A 828 -27.60 -4.98 -46.22
C VAL A 828 -27.08 -5.92 -47.33
N THR A 829 -27.94 -6.32 -48.26
CA THR A 829 -27.60 -7.20 -49.40
C THR A 829 -27.24 -6.45 -50.68
N ARG A 830 -27.34 -5.12 -50.70
CA ARG A 830 -27.04 -4.30 -51.89
C ARG A 830 -25.57 -3.88 -51.90
N ALA A 831 -25.02 -3.75 -53.11
CA ALA A 831 -23.67 -3.24 -53.31
C ALA A 831 -23.54 -1.79 -52.84
N LEU A 832 -22.39 -1.44 -52.28
CA LEU A 832 -22.10 -0.10 -51.76
C LEU A 832 -22.31 0.99 -52.82
N GLY A 833 -21.86 0.77 -54.06
CA GLY A 833 -22.02 1.72 -55.17
C GLY A 833 -23.48 2.02 -55.51
N ASP A 834 -24.36 1.03 -55.43
CA ASP A 834 -25.80 1.20 -55.69
C ASP A 834 -26.47 2.04 -54.59
N ILE A 835 -26.01 1.92 -53.35
CA ILE A 835 -26.52 2.68 -52.21
C ILE A 835 -26.08 4.15 -52.31
N LEU A 836 -24.87 4.42 -52.81
CA LEU A 836 -24.36 5.79 -52.97
C LEU A 836 -25.12 6.62 -54.00
N SER A 837 -25.90 5.98 -54.87
CA SER A 837 -26.80 6.66 -55.81
C SER A 837 -28.05 7.25 -55.14
N ASP A 838 -28.28 6.96 -53.85
CA ASP A 838 -29.42 7.49 -53.09
C ASP A 838 -29.27 9.01 -52.85
N PRO A 839 -30.25 9.83 -53.28
CA PRO A 839 -30.23 11.28 -53.07
C PRO A 839 -30.38 11.69 -51.60
N GLU A 840 -30.86 10.82 -50.70
CA GLU A 840 -30.98 11.10 -49.26
C GLU A 840 -29.62 11.19 -48.55
N ILE A 841 -28.55 10.66 -49.15
CA ILE A 841 -27.20 10.73 -48.58
C ILE A 841 -26.61 12.14 -48.79
N PRO A 842 -26.12 12.81 -47.73
CA PRO A 842 -25.45 14.10 -47.83
C PRO A 842 -24.29 14.09 -48.84
N ALA A 843 -24.20 15.17 -49.62
CA ALA A 843 -23.25 15.24 -50.73
C ALA A 843 -21.78 15.18 -50.27
N ASP A 844 -21.46 15.70 -49.09
CA ASP A 844 -20.12 15.70 -48.50
C ASP A 844 -19.63 14.28 -48.18
N GLU A 845 -20.44 13.45 -47.50
CA GLU A 845 -20.05 12.07 -47.21
C GLU A 845 -20.04 11.20 -48.48
N ARG A 846 -20.99 11.43 -49.40
CA ARG A 846 -21.05 10.70 -50.68
C ARG A 846 -19.84 10.98 -51.55
N VAL A 847 -19.45 12.24 -51.71
CA VAL A 847 -18.26 12.63 -52.49
C VAL A 847 -17.02 12.00 -51.88
N ARG A 848 -16.87 12.08 -50.55
CA ARG A 848 -15.70 11.54 -49.85
C ARG A 848 -15.50 10.04 -50.04
N LEU A 849 -16.59 9.25 -50.01
CA LEU A 849 -16.51 7.81 -50.28
C LEU A 849 -16.28 7.52 -51.77
N ASN A 850 -16.91 8.27 -52.68
CA ASN A 850 -16.66 8.14 -54.13
C ASN A 850 -15.22 8.47 -54.51
N ASP A 851 -14.62 9.50 -53.91
CA ASP A 851 -13.22 9.87 -54.12
C ASP A 851 -12.28 8.75 -53.67
N TRP A 852 -12.59 8.10 -52.53
CA TRP A 852 -11.82 6.94 -52.06
C TRP A 852 -11.97 5.73 -53.00
N LEU A 853 -13.18 5.45 -53.51
CA LEU A 853 -13.44 4.37 -54.47
C LEU A 853 -12.79 4.62 -55.84
N ALA A 854 -12.58 5.87 -56.23
CA ALA A 854 -11.94 6.26 -57.48
C ALA A 854 -10.41 6.05 -57.48
N VAL A 855 -9.80 5.83 -56.32
CA VAL A 855 -8.37 5.50 -56.22
C VAL A 855 -8.10 4.15 -56.92
N PRO A 856 -7.06 4.04 -57.77
CA PRO A 856 -6.71 2.80 -58.45
C PRO A 856 -6.58 1.63 -57.47
N GLY A 857 -7.31 0.54 -57.71
CA GLY A 857 -7.34 -0.64 -56.83
C GLY A 857 -8.50 -0.65 -55.82
N HIS A 858 -9.15 0.50 -55.56
CA HIS A 858 -10.29 0.55 -54.65
C HIS A 858 -11.65 0.34 -55.34
N SER A 859 -11.72 0.45 -56.66
CA SER A 859 -12.97 0.33 -57.42
C SER A 859 -13.68 -1.00 -57.20
N VAL A 860 -12.96 -2.05 -56.85
CA VAL A 860 -13.50 -3.38 -56.54
C VAL A 860 -14.43 -3.33 -55.30
N TRP A 861 -14.20 -2.39 -54.37
CA TRP A 861 -15.04 -2.22 -53.18
C TRP A 861 -16.37 -1.50 -53.46
N SER A 862 -16.69 -1.12 -54.70
CA SER A 862 -18.04 -0.65 -55.04
C SER A 862 -19.08 -1.77 -54.91
N ASP A 863 -18.64 -3.01 -55.10
CA ASP A 863 -19.52 -4.17 -55.22
C ASP A 863 -19.74 -4.89 -53.87
N VAL A 864 -19.04 -4.46 -52.81
CA VAL A 864 -19.13 -5.04 -51.47
C VAL A 864 -20.49 -4.76 -50.83
N ALA A 865 -21.06 -5.76 -50.16
CA ALA A 865 -22.31 -5.65 -49.42
C ALA A 865 -22.12 -5.92 -47.92
N ALA A 866 -22.91 -5.26 -47.07
CA ALA A 866 -22.80 -5.42 -45.61
C ALA A 866 -23.13 -6.85 -45.13
N VAL A 867 -23.85 -7.65 -45.94
CA VAL A 867 -24.11 -9.07 -45.66
C VAL A 867 -22.82 -9.91 -45.63
N GLU A 868 -21.75 -9.48 -46.30
CA GLU A 868 -20.47 -10.22 -46.35
C GLU A 868 -19.75 -10.27 -45.00
N ILE A 869 -20.06 -9.35 -44.07
CA ILE A 869 -19.52 -9.39 -42.71
C ILE A 869 -20.44 -10.13 -41.72
N GLY A 870 -21.53 -10.75 -42.21
CA GLY A 870 -22.43 -11.61 -41.46
C GLY A 870 -23.02 -10.94 -40.22
N GLU A 871 -23.01 -11.66 -39.09
CA GLU A 871 -23.53 -11.16 -37.80
C GLU A 871 -22.79 -9.90 -37.29
N ARG A 872 -21.58 -9.61 -37.80
CA ARG A 872 -20.85 -8.39 -37.43
C ARG A 872 -21.44 -7.12 -38.03
N ALA A 873 -22.28 -7.21 -39.07
CA ALA A 873 -23.00 -6.05 -39.60
C ALA A 873 -23.86 -5.39 -38.50
N GLU A 874 -24.59 -6.20 -37.74
CA GLU A 874 -25.41 -5.73 -36.62
C GLU A 874 -24.55 -5.20 -35.47
N MET A 875 -23.35 -5.77 -35.27
CA MET A 875 -22.41 -5.28 -34.26
C MET A 875 -21.83 -3.92 -34.62
N VAL A 876 -21.39 -3.73 -35.86
CA VAL A 876 -20.91 -2.44 -36.37
C VAL A 876 -22.00 -1.38 -36.21
N GLN A 877 -23.23 -1.72 -36.60
CA GLN A 877 -24.40 -0.84 -36.41
C GLN A 877 -24.70 -0.51 -34.94
N ARG A 878 -24.38 -1.41 -33.99
CA ARG A 878 -24.56 -1.18 -32.55
C ARG A 878 -23.47 -0.28 -31.95
N LEU A 879 -22.28 -0.24 -32.55
CA LEU A 879 -21.12 0.52 -32.04
C LEU A 879 -21.04 1.97 -32.57
N GLY A 880 -22.14 2.53 -33.08
CA GLY A 880 -22.20 3.90 -33.61
C GLY A 880 -22.59 4.97 -32.57
N PHE A 881 -21.88 6.10 -32.55
CA PHE A 881 -22.09 7.22 -31.60
C PHE A 881 -23.27 8.16 -31.99
N LEU A 882 -23.67 8.15 -33.26
CA LEU A 882 -24.69 9.04 -33.84
C LEU A 882 -26.00 8.29 -34.19
N ARG A 883 -26.40 7.34 -33.35
CA ARG A 883 -27.80 6.90 -33.34
C ARG A 883 -28.65 8.08 -32.88
N PRO A 884 -29.74 8.44 -33.58
CA PRO A 884 -30.77 9.21 -32.90
C PRO A 884 -31.19 8.38 -31.68
N LEU A 885 -31.14 8.99 -30.50
CA LEU A 885 -31.85 8.50 -29.33
C LEU A 885 -33.32 8.49 -29.74
N ILE A 886 -33.82 7.33 -30.20
CA ILE A 886 -35.24 7.07 -30.33
C ILE A 886 -35.80 6.94 -28.91
#